data_AF-A0A1H9X4U7-F1
#
_entry.id   AF-A0A1H9X4U7-F1
#
_cell.length_a   1.000
_cell.length_b   1.000
_cell.length_c   1.000
_cell.angle_alpha   90.00
_cell.angle_beta   90.00
_cell.angle_gamma   90.00
#
_symmetry.space_group_name_H-M   'P 1'
#
loop_
_entity.id
_entity.type
_entity.pdbx_description
1 polymer ?
#
loop_
_entity_poly.entity_id
_entity_poly.type
_entity_poly.pdbx_seq_one_letter_code
_entity_poly.pdbx_strand_id
1 'polypeptide(L)'
;MRTGIQLRLAGLWAVIVIFAGTVLFATAAAAGSDKPDAVPYIDSQIDINSSSRINIIIELTDTPLAVKKSEADENKTVFETAAAEKELRDEAEAFLNYLENKGIDYSGLERFEEIFNGFSMEVSARDIEKLAQFDGVTGVYPDQEYEVLFEDDDDYEPTYDENKTIEVSQLWDLGLTGAGIKIGVIDTGIDYHHPDLEDAYKGGKNYVNDGQTTPLEGHGSVTTTHGTNVSGIIAGRGSEEDKGVKGVAFESDLYVYRVIDNNDRGRTADLLKALEQASADSLDILNLSLSSKVNEADTPLTRAINQTVKSGMVVVVANGNAGPGPMTVGDPGTAASAISVAAASLRNGAESLAPFSSRGPVNGTYDIKPDIIAPGYSVYSATSLSRANTDDYSQAYGYYNGTSMAAPFITGVAALLLEADRSQTAQDIKAKIMNTGVLFDGGGVNEIGAGAVRAMKALETPVTATVQDTIRYRQGEENKELVHRTGSINFGSVEMGGYYSQEKTLELMNTSNQPVEYKVSWRFLKDSMGNEGVSLDMPERISVGAGGTADMPVVLKGKNTSEPGYYEGYLTLSADGYPELTLPFGVEVGTVSSVIESAAVSPDIFNSGRNSVEVTFELSEDVYGTEILLSDEDGSEEIGIISPFTEGGSGKSFNWDLTYTDNASGDTEKVADGKYTVQLKAYTSPFHYFLKDVPVHAYSVTPEIELLGEDLSDNHFSGKIKSYFSDEGEASKALSGGYTLENSGGVYRNGDLEIEDDGSFAVTNKLRAGETTVTIEVTDRAGNAVKESFLVNWSGIYQKGDQGEGVKQLKQNLGKLGFESSEDPADYFGDGTEKALEKFQAYYSVPVTGKADEDTQNKLDEQLSTIFMDGNADPAIRELKVKLTHLGFGNFPERPSDRYGPVTSSVVDDFQKHYGLTVNGIADDVTLGKMDAEWDKALKDGDDSEAVREMKMNLTALGFGNFPEFPSTRYGPVTSGVVSDFQESHSLRVSGTANPITLKKIEELLQAAFKDGDDHPDIRPFKQKLTALGYGNFPERPSTRYGPVTEGVVKEFQADNGLQVTGTADHVTMKKIDELLQIVFEDGDDLEEIRALKQDLTFLGFGNFPNRPSTRYGPVTEGVVKDFQKYYGLPATGVVNVRTLDVLKRNINTIYQDGKSTAEIREMKMQLTSLGFGNFPESPSKNYGPVTAGVVRDFQQHHNLIANGIADTVTLNKIYR
;
A
#
# COMPACT_ATOMS: atom_id res chain seq x y z
N MET A 1 64.96 24.03 -17.44
CA MET A 1 65.26 23.87 -18.88
C MET A 1 65.18 22.39 -19.22
N ARG A 2 64.57 22.05 -20.38
CA ARG A 2 64.58 20.73 -21.07
C ARG A 2 64.05 19.51 -20.29
N THR A 3 62.90 18.87 -20.56
CA THR A 3 62.19 18.37 -21.79
C THR A 3 62.48 16.89 -22.13
N GLY A 4 61.41 16.08 -22.27
CA GLY A 4 61.41 14.68 -22.76
C GLY A 4 60.57 13.75 -21.86
N ILE A 5 59.26 13.48 -22.00
CA ILE A 5 58.31 13.21 -23.12
C ILE A 5 58.20 11.71 -23.53
N GLN A 6 57.01 11.13 -23.20
CA GLN A 6 56.38 9.85 -23.65
C GLN A 6 57.03 8.52 -23.15
N LEU A 7 56.31 7.39 -22.96
CA LEU A 7 55.07 6.90 -23.60
C LEU A 7 54.19 5.96 -22.70
N ARG A 8 52.86 6.17 -22.75
CA ARG A 8 51.67 5.28 -22.58
C ARG A 8 51.64 4.07 -21.60
N LEU A 9 50.72 4.19 -20.61
CA LEU A 9 49.57 3.32 -20.29
C LEU A 9 49.47 1.88 -20.86
N ALA A 10 49.37 0.91 -19.95
CA ALA A 10 48.28 -0.06 -19.86
C ALA A 10 48.11 -0.44 -18.38
N GLY A 11 46.89 -0.41 -17.84
CA GLY A 11 46.64 -0.48 -16.39
C GLY A 11 46.06 -1.82 -15.93
N LEU A 12 46.61 -2.34 -14.83
CA LEU A 12 45.90 -3.20 -13.87
C LEU A 12 46.46 -2.84 -12.49
N TRP A 13 45.63 -2.32 -11.58
CA TRP A 13 46.03 -2.03 -10.20
C TRP A 13 44.99 -2.63 -9.26
N ALA A 14 45.43 -3.60 -8.46
CA ALA A 14 44.72 -3.99 -7.26
C ALA A 14 44.77 -2.82 -6.25
N VAL A 15 43.65 -2.52 -5.61
CA VAL A 15 43.60 -1.56 -4.50
C VAL A 15 43.50 -2.34 -3.20
N ILE A 16 44.61 -2.36 -2.46
CA ILE A 16 44.63 -2.72 -1.04
C ILE A 16 44.12 -1.49 -0.27
N VAL A 17 43.06 -1.65 0.51
CA VAL A 17 42.67 -0.65 1.53
C VAL A 17 43.05 -1.17 2.91
N ILE A 18 44.02 -0.51 3.53
CA ILE A 18 44.35 -0.68 4.94
C ILE A 18 43.57 0.37 5.72
N PHE A 19 42.71 -0.05 6.65
CA PHE A 19 42.18 0.85 7.68
C PHE A 19 43.00 0.72 8.96
N ALA A 20 43.81 1.73 9.25
CA ALA A 20 44.57 1.84 10.49
C ALA A 20 43.78 2.69 11.49
N GLY A 21 43.03 2.04 12.39
CA GLY A 21 42.43 2.69 13.56
C GLY A 21 43.46 2.82 14.69
N THR A 22 43.92 4.03 14.97
CA THR A 22 44.83 4.28 16.11
C THR A 22 44.12 4.08 17.45
N VAL A 23 44.51 3.04 18.19
CA VAL A 23 44.12 2.82 19.58
C VAL A 23 44.64 3.96 20.45
N LEU A 24 43.72 4.62 21.17
CA LEU A 24 44.04 5.64 22.17
C LEU A 24 43.57 5.13 23.54
N PHE A 25 44.47 4.47 24.26
CA PHE A 25 44.24 4.06 25.65
C PHE A 25 44.04 5.29 26.53
N ALA A 26 42.81 5.53 26.98
CA ALA A 26 42.49 6.49 28.03
C ALA A 26 42.09 5.73 29.30
N THR A 27 43.01 5.64 30.26
CA THR A 27 42.70 5.15 31.61
C THR A 27 41.78 6.13 32.31
N ALA A 28 40.49 5.82 32.40
CA ALA A 28 39.52 6.57 33.20
C ALA A 28 39.04 5.71 34.37
N ALA A 29 39.33 6.15 35.59
CA ALA A 29 38.81 5.52 36.79
C ALA A 29 37.38 6.00 37.08
N ALA A 30 36.54 5.08 37.57
CA ALA A 30 35.32 5.30 38.34
C ALA A 30 34.62 6.68 38.18
N ALA A 31 33.73 6.78 37.21
CA ALA A 31 32.62 7.72 37.19
C ALA A 31 31.40 6.99 36.61
N GLY A 32 30.23 7.11 37.26
CA GLY A 32 29.02 6.45 36.79
C GLY A 32 28.62 6.98 35.41
N SER A 33 28.25 6.08 34.50
CA SER A 33 27.74 6.43 33.18
C SER A 33 26.22 6.55 33.21
N ASP A 34 25.71 7.75 32.97
CA ASP A 34 24.32 7.96 32.58
C ASP A 34 24.09 7.23 31.23
N LYS A 35 23.59 5.99 31.27
CA LYS A 35 22.81 5.42 30.17
C LYS A 35 21.35 5.89 30.36
N PRO A 36 20.58 6.19 29.29
CA PRO A 36 19.17 6.51 29.44
C PRO A 36 18.40 5.33 30.06
N ASP A 37 17.37 5.63 30.86
CA ASP A 37 16.52 4.68 31.58
C ASP A 37 15.70 3.79 30.62
N ALA A 38 16.33 2.84 29.94
CA ALA A 38 15.66 1.89 29.07
C ALA A 38 14.78 0.94 29.90
N VAL A 39 13.46 0.96 29.67
CA VAL A 39 12.53 0.08 30.38
C VAL A 39 12.78 -1.38 29.97
N PRO A 40 13.10 -2.30 30.91
CA PRO A 40 13.35 -3.68 30.56
C PRO A 40 12.09 -4.36 30.02
N TYR A 41 12.26 -5.27 29.05
CA TYR A 41 11.13 -6.00 28.50
C TYR A 41 10.55 -6.97 29.53
N ILE A 42 9.23 -6.95 29.74
CA ILE A 42 8.52 -7.98 30.49
C ILE A 42 7.63 -8.71 29.49
N ASP A 43 7.81 -10.01 29.39
CA ASP A 43 7.04 -10.87 28.50
C ASP A 43 5.54 -10.80 28.82
N SER A 44 4.71 -10.63 27.79
CA SER A 44 3.26 -10.44 27.93
C SER A 44 2.51 -11.69 28.43
N GLN A 45 3.16 -12.86 28.42
CA GLN A 45 2.65 -14.09 29.03
C GLN A 45 2.68 -14.05 30.56
N ILE A 46 3.39 -13.09 31.17
CA ILE A 46 3.51 -12.93 32.62
C ILE A 46 2.35 -12.08 33.18
N ASP A 47 1.42 -12.70 33.91
CA ASP A 47 0.44 -11.95 34.71
C ASP A 47 1.07 -11.39 36.00
N ILE A 48 1.68 -10.21 35.87
CA ILE A 48 2.27 -9.43 36.98
C ILE A 48 1.27 -9.07 38.10
N ASN A 49 -0.04 -9.15 37.86
CA ASN A 49 -1.06 -8.86 38.88
C ASN A 49 -1.38 -10.09 39.76
N SER A 50 -0.96 -11.29 39.33
CA SER A 50 -1.17 -12.52 40.07
C SER A 50 -0.55 -12.47 41.47
N SER A 51 -1.03 -13.34 42.35
CA SER A 51 -0.42 -13.58 43.68
C SER A 51 0.34 -14.91 43.75
N SER A 52 0.43 -15.65 42.64
CA SER A 52 1.23 -16.87 42.56
C SER A 52 2.73 -16.56 42.60
N ARG A 53 3.51 -17.58 42.98
CA ARG A 53 4.90 -17.66 42.54
C ARG A 53 4.95 -18.20 41.12
N ILE A 54 5.92 -17.78 40.33
CA ILE A 54 6.16 -18.26 38.98
C ILE A 54 7.67 -18.43 38.74
N ASN A 55 8.04 -19.36 37.85
CA ASN A 55 9.42 -19.52 37.38
C ASN A 55 9.65 -18.58 36.20
N ILE A 56 10.78 -17.87 36.22
CA ILE A 56 11.16 -16.89 35.20
C ILE A 56 12.62 -17.07 34.78
N ILE A 57 12.91 -16.65 33.56
CA ILE A 57 14.26 -16.36 33.06
C ILE A 57 14.44 -14.84 33.04
N ILE A 58 15.55 -14.37 33.60
CA ILE A 58 15.97 -12.96 33.59
C ILE A 58 17.21 -12.87 32.72
N GLU A 59 17.18 -11.95 31.75
CA GLU A 59 18.31 -11.62 30.89
C GLU A 59 19.00 -10.35 31.40
N LEU A 60 20.34 -10.34 31.38
CA LEU A 60 21.18 -9.21 31.77
C LEU A 60 21.83 -8.53 30.55
N THR A 61 22.39 -7.32 30.72
CA THR A 61 22.78 -6.46 29.60
C THR A 61 24.11 -6.84 28.95
N ASP A 62 25.07 -7.41 29.71
CA ASP A 62 26.36 -7.78 29.14
C ASP A 62 26.28 -9.01 28.21
N THR A 63 27.10 -9.01 27.15
CA THR A 63 27.17 -10.10 26.17
C THR A 63 27.76 -11.38 26.77
N PRO A 64 27.16 -12.57 26.53
CA PRO A 64 27.68 -13.87 27.03
C PRO A 64 29.11 -14.20 26.60
N LEU A 65 29.81 -15.03 27.37
CA LEU A 65 31.24 -15.28 27.20
C LEU A 65 31.59 -15.88 25.84
N ALA A 66 30.81 -16.86 25.37
CA ALA A 66 31.03 -17.54 24.08
C ALA A 66 30.86 -16.58 22.89
N VAL A 67 29.94 -15.61 22.99
CA VAL A 67 29.71 -14.60 21.94
C VAL A 67 30.85 -13.59 21.93
N LYS A 68 31.28 -13.07 23.10
CA LYS A 68 32.46 -12.18 23.21
C LYS A 68 33.72 -12.85 22.64
N LYS A 69 33.87 -14.18 22.82
CA LYS A 69 34.97 -14.99 22.28
C LYS A 69 34.89 -15.13 20.76
N SER A 70 33.73 -15.53 20.22
CA SER A 70 33.50 -15.66 18.77
C SER A 70 33.78 -14.34 18.03
N GLU A 71 33.31 -13.21 18.58
CA GLU A 71 33.57 -11.88 18.01
C GLU A 71 35.06 -11.49 18.05
N ALA A 72 35.83 -11.96 19.03
CA ALA A 72 37.27 -11.77 19.04
C ALA A 72 37.98 -12.61 17.97
N ASP A 73 37.56 -13.86 17.78
CA ASP A 73 38.08 -14.76 16.74
C ASP A 73 37.76 -14.25 15.32
N GLU A 74 36.52 -13.82 15.06
CA GLU A 74 36.08 -13.15 13.82
C GLU A 74 36.95 -11.92 13.49
N ASN A 75 37.14 -11.04 14.48
CA ASN A 75 37.94 -9.82 14.35
C ASN A 75 39.46 -10.06 14.44
N LYS A 76 39.90 -11.30 14.70
CA LYS A 76 41.31 -11.71 14.84
C LYS A 76 42.04 -10.93 15.94
N THR A 77 41.34 -10.63 17.03
CA THR A 77 41.86 -9.94 18.22
C THR A 77 42.18 -10.93 19.34
N VAL A 78 42.86 -10.46 20.40
CA VAL A 78 43.18 -11.30 21.56
C VAL A 78 42.00 -11.25 22.54
N PHE A 79 41.41 -12.41 22.84
CA PHE A 79 40.35 -12.53 23.84
C PHE A 79 40.93 -12.64 25.26
N GLU A 80 40.60 -11.69 26.14
CA GLU A 80 41.01 -11.71 27.56
C GLU A 80 39.92 -12.35 28.45
N THR A 81 39.85 -13.69 28.46
CA THR A 81 38.81 -14.46 29.17
C THR A 81 38.57 -14.00 30.61
N ALA A 82 39.64 -13.84 31.40
CA ALA A 82 39.53 -13.44 32.82
C ALA A 82 39.01 -12.00 33.03
N ALA A 83 39.06 -11.13 32.02
CA ALA A 83 38.44 -9.81 32.06
C ALA A 83 36.94 -9.92 31.76
N ALA A 84 36.57 -10.66 30.71
CA ALA A 84 35.17 -10.89 30.33
C ALA A 84 34.37 -11.67 31.41
N GLU A 85 34.95 -12.71 32.00
CA GLU A 85 34.40 -13.42 33.17
C GLU A 85 34.23 -12.50 34.39
N LYS A 86 35.12 -11.52 34.56
CA LYS A 86 35.03 -10.56 35.66
C LYS A 86 33.88 -9.58 35.44
N GLU A 87 33.67 -9.09 34.22
CA GLU A 87 32.53 -8.22 33.89
C GLU A 87 31.20 -8.91 34.21
N LEU A 88 31.00 -10.12 33.66
CA LEU A 88 29.78 -10.93 33.87
C LEU A 88 29.54 -11.30 35.33
N ARG A 89 30.61 -11.50 36.12
CA ARG A 89 30.48 -11.74 37.57
C ARG A 89 30.15 -10.47 38.35
N ASP A 90 30.80 -9.35 38.03
CA ASP A 90 30.57 -8.08 38.72
C ASP A 90 29.11 -7.58 38.48
N GLU A 91 28.56 -7.76 37.28
CA GLU A 91 27.14 -7.49 36.96
C GLU A 91 26.19 -8.42 37.75
N ALA A 92 26.46 -9.72 37.73
CA ALA A 92 25.66 -10.71 38.46
C ALA A 92 25.68 -10.49 39.99
N GLU A 93 26.82 -10.15 40.57
CA GLU A 93 26.92 -9.77 41.99
C GLU A 93 26.11 -8.50 42.27
N ALA A 94 26.13 -7.49 41.39
CA ALA A 94 25.32 -6.29 41.55
C ALA A 94 23.80 -6.60 41.54
N PHE A 95 23.35 -7.50 40.66
CA PHE A 95 21.96 -7.94 40.60
C PHE A 95 21.53 -8.69 41.88
N LEU A 96 22.34 -9.63 42.38
CA LEU A 96 22.02 -10.36 43.61
C LEU A 96 21.96 -9.43 44.84
N ASN A 97 22.90 -8.48 44.96
CA ASN A 97 22.84 -7.44 45.97
C ASN A 97 21.57 -6.59 45.85
N TYR A 98 21.08 -6.32 44.63
CA TYR A 98 19.83 -5.59 44.42
C TYR A 98 18.60 -6.37 44.92
N LEU A 99 18.52 -7.68 44.69
CA LEU A 99 17.43 -8.54 45.20
C LEU A 99 17.34 -8.48 46.74
N GLU A 100 18.48 -8.65 47.42
CA GLU A 100 18.56 -8.56 48.88
C GLU A 100 18.11 -7.17 49.39
N ASN A 101 18.61 -6.09 48.78
CA ASN A 101 18.29 -4.71 49.19
C ASN A 101 16.81 -4.35 48.96
N LYS A 102 16.16 -4.92 47.94
CA LYS A 102 14.73 -4.72 47.67
C LYS A 102 13.83 -5.66 48.48
N GLY A 103 14.40 -6.66 49.16
CA GLY A 103 13.66 -7.66 49.94
C GLY A 103 12.79 -8.56 49.05
N ILE A 104 13.27 -8.91 47.85
CA ILE A 104 12.59 -9.81 46.93
C ILE A 104 12.83 -11.25 47.39
N ASP A 105 11.75 -12.00 47.60
CA ASP A 105 11.81 -13.38 48.08
C ASP A 105 11.85 -14.36 46.89
N TYR A 106 12.97 -15.05 46.70
CA TYR A 106 13.21 -15.94 45.56
C TYR A 106 13.68 -17.34 45.97
N SER A 107 13.38 -18.32 45.12
CA SER A 107 13.77 -19.74 45.26
C SER A 107 14.32 -20.26 43.92
N GLY A 108 15.01 -21.41 43.93
CA GLY A 108 15.46 -22.05 42.69
C GLY A 108 16.41 -21.22 41.82
N LEU A 109 17.29 -20.42 42.44
CA LEU A 109 18.21 -19.53 41.73
C LEU A 109 19.30 -20.30 40.97
N GLU A 110 19.36 -20.14 39.65
CA GLU A 110 20.51 -20.54 38.85
C GLU A 110 21.02 -19.36 38.00
N ARG A 111 22.33 -19.34 37.70
CA ARG A 111 23.00 -18.27 36.93
C ARG A 111 23.56 -18.81 35.62
N PHE A 112 23.39 -18.07 34.53
CA PHE A 112 23.99 -18.33 33.22
C PHE A 112 25.02 -17.25 32.89
N GLU A 113 26.14 -17.61 32.24
CA GLU A 113 27.16 -16.67 31.75
C GLU A 113 27.87 -17.09 30.44
N GLU A 114 27.86 -18.37 30.07
CA GLU A 114 28.64 -18.89 28.94
C GLU A 114 27.95 -18.62 27.59
N ILE A 115 26.76 -19.20 27.39
CA ILE A 115 25.94 -19.05 26.18
C ILE A 115 24.90 -17.92 26.34
N PHE A 116 24.31 -17.80 27.53
CA PHE A 116 23.29 -16.81 27.89
C PHE A 116 23.76 -16.06 29.15
N ASN A 117 23.47 -14.77 29.30
CA ASN A 117 23.83 -13.99 30.48
C ASN A 117 22.57 -13.66 31.27
N GLY A 118 22.42 -14.22 32.47
CA GLY A 118 21.18 -14.10 33.19
C GLY A 118 21.00 -15.05 34.37
N PHE A 119 19.75 -15.18 34.80
CA PHE A 119 19.35 -16.05 35.91
C PHE A 119 18.01 -16.74 35.66
N SER A 120 17.84 -17.96 36.15
CA SER A 120 16.51 -18.54 36.40
C SER A 120 16.16 -18.42 37.88
N MET A 121 14.89 -18.21 38.21
CA MET A 121 14.40 -18.20 39.58
C MET A 121 12.88 -18.31 39.68
N GLU A 122 12.40 -18.75 40.84
CA GLU A 122 11.01 -18.69 41.25
C GLU A 122 10.74 -17.46 42.15
N VAL A 123 9.87 -16.55 41.72
CA VAL A 123 9.53 -15.29 42.43
C VAL A 123 8.02 -15.08 42.52
N SER A 124 7.55 -14.18 43.40
CA SER A 124 6.15 -13.71 43.32
C SER A 124 5.96 -12.84 42.09
N ALA A 125 4.87 -13.03 41.34
CA ALA A 125 4.57 -12.24 40.15
C ALA A 125 4.53 -10.71 40.42
N ARG A 126 4.15 -10.31 41.64
CA ARG A 126 4.11 -8.92 42.11
C ARG A 126 5.48 -8.26 42.30
N ASP A 127 6.55 -9.04 42.33
CA ASP A 127 7.91 -8.53 42.47
C ASP A 127 8.59 -8.33 41.11
N ILE A 128 7.95 -8.73 40.00
CA ILE A 128 8.54 -8.66 38.65
C ILE A 128 8.77 -7.22 38.18
N GLU A 129 7.83 -6.31 38.44
CA GLU A 129 8.04 -4.87 38.21
C GLU A 129 9.22 -4.30 39.03
N LYS A 130 9.62 -4.96 40.13
CA LYS A 130 10.82 -4.57 40.90
C LYS A 130 12.08 -5.19 40.34
N LEU A 131 12.02 -6.36 39.69
CA LEU A 131 13.15 -6.96 38.97
C LEU A 131 13.53 -6.07 37.78
N ALA A 132 12.55 -5.63 37.00
CA ALA A 132 12.70 -4.68 35.90
C ALA A 132 13.05 -3.23 36.32
N GLN A 133 13.36 -2.98 37.60
CA GLN A 133 13.90 -1.70 38.11
C GLN A 133 15.42 -1.79 38.39
N PHE A 134 16.09 -2.87 38.00
CA PHE A 134 17.55 -2.97 38.02
C PHE A 134 18.08 -2.62 36.62
N ASP A 135 18.92 -1.58 36.53
CA ASP A 135 19.46 -1.01 35.28
C ASP A 135 20.21 -2.03 34.39
N GLY A 136 20.60 -3.18 34.93
CA GLY A 136 21.24 -4.27 34.18
C GLY A 136 20.29 -5.38 33.68
N VAL A 137 19.01 -5.42 34.08
CA VAL A 137 18.03 -6.37 33.51
C VAL A 137 17.57 -5.83 32.16
N THR A 138 17.58 -6.68 31.13
CA THR A 138 17.06 -6.31 29.79
C THR A 138 15.74 -6.99 29.44
N GLY A 139 15.48 -8.15 30.04
CA GLY A 139 14.27 -8.92 29.80
C GLY A 139 13.91 -9.82 30.97
N VAL A 140 12.60 -10.00 31.20
CA VAL A 140 12.03 -11.00 32.11
C VAL A 140 11.00 -11.82 31.34
N TYR A 141 11.25 -13.12 31.26
CA TYR A 141 10.51 -14.08 30.44
C TYR A 141 9.98 -15.21 31.32
N PRO A 142 8.88 -15.90 30.95
CA PRO A 142 8.51 -17.15 31.60
C PRO A 142 9.59 -18.21 31.39
N ASP A 143 9.82 -19.05 32.40
CA ASP A 143 10.55 -20.31 32.22
C ASP A 143 9.61 -21.29 31.50
N GLN A 144 9.73 -21.37 30.17
CA GLN A 144 8.79 -22.09 29.30
C GLN A 144 8.96 -23.60 29.45
N GLU A 145 7.85 -24.35 29.28
CA GLU A 145 7.87 -25.81 29.32
C GLU A 145 7.92 -26.41 27.89
N TYR A 146 8.77 -27.41 27.71
CA TYR A 146 8.98 -28.14 26.46
C TYR A 146 8.53 -29.59 26.64
N GLU A 147 8.02 -30.18 25.56
CA GLU A 147 7.47 -31.53 25.52
C GLU A 147 8.24 -32.40 24.53
N VAL A 148 8.33 -33.70 24.83
CA VAL A 148 8.76 -34.73 23.90
C VAL A 148 7.53 -35.53 23.49
N LEU A 149 7.09 -35.37 22.24
CA LEU A 149 5.89 -36.00 21.71
C LEU A 149 6.27 -36.98 20.60
N PHE A 150 6.09 -38.27 20.84
CA PHE A 150 6.33 -39.34 19.86
C PHE A 150 5.30 -40.45 20.04
N GLU A 151 4.99 -41.17 18.96
CA GLU A 151 4.09 -42.33 18.98
C GLU A 151 4.86 -43.59 18.58
N ASP A 152 4.64 -44.69 19.30
CA ASP A 152 5.11 -46.01 18.91
C ASP A 152 4.39 -46.52 17.65
N ASP A 153 5.03 -47.40 16.90
CA ASP A 153 4.48 -47.96 15.65
C ASP A 153 4.52 -49.49 15.63
N ASP A 154 3.71 -50.11 16.48
CA ASP A 154 3.65 -51.58 16.65
C ASP A 154 3.05 -52.33 15.43
N ASP A 155 2.40 -51.62 14.50
CA ASP A 155 1.57 -52.20 13.42
C ASP A 155 2.23 -52.21 12.02
N TYR A 156 3.47 -51.72 11.87
CA TYR A 156 4.11 -51.57 10.56
C TYR A 156 5.64 -51.82 10.55
N GLU A 157 6.07 -52.92 9.94
CA GLU A 157 7.49 -53.14 9.57
C GLU A 157 7.77 -52.54 8.17
N PRO A 158 8.65 -51.53 8.04
CA PRO A 158 9.07 -50.98 6.76
C PRO A 158 9.87 -51.97 5.92
N THR A 159 9.73 -51.89 4.59
CA THR A 159 10.50 -52.71 3.62
C THR A 159 11.65 -51.93 2.97
N TYR A 160 12.13 -50.87 3.62
CA TYR A 160 13.12 -49.92 3.12
C TYR A 160 14.19 -49.64 4.18
N ASP A 161 15.31 -49.08 3.74
CA ASP A 161 16.46 -48.69 4.55
C ASP A 161 16.57 -47.17 4.51
N GLU A 162 16.41 -46.52 5.66
CA GLU A 162 16.41 -45.06 5.80
C GLU A 162 17.77 -44.47 5.44
N ASN A 163 18.86 -45.06 5.96
CA ASN A 163 20.24 -44.65 5.68
C ASN A 163 20.56 -44.71 4.19
N LYS A 164 20.08 -45.75 3.50
CA LYS A 164 20.22 -45.89 2.06
C LYS A 164 19.38 -44.86 1.29
N THR A 165 18.18 -44.54 1.75
CA THR A 165 17.28 -43.54 1.16
C THR A 165 17.89 -42.14 1.19
N ILE A 166 18.56 -41.78 2.29
CA ILE A 166 19.29 -40.50 2.45
C ILE A 166 20.75 -40.55 1.95
N GLU A 167 21.12 -41.60 1.21
CA GLU A 167 22.45 -41.81 0.58
C GLU A 167 23.65 -42.01 1.54
N VAL A 168 23.42 -42.14 2.85
CA VAL A 168 24.47 -42.28 3.88
C VAL A 168 25.37 -43.49 3.67
N SER A 169 24.85 -44.61 3.16
CA SER A 169 25.66 -45.80 2.86
C SER A 169 26.83 -45.51 1.91
N GLN A 170 26.69 -44.52 1.01
CA GLN A 170 27.75 -44.14 0.07
C GLN A 170 28.91 -43.41 0.77
N LEU A 171 28.64 -42.68 1.86
CA LEU A 171 29.66 -42.01 2.67
C LEU A 171 30.42 -43.05 3.52
N TRP A 172 29.73 -44.07 4.03
CA TRP A 172 30.37 -45.21 4.70
C TRP A 172 31.33 -45.97 3.77
N ASP A 173 30.97 -46.14 2.49
CA ASP A 173 31.87 -46.73 1.48
C ASP A 173 33.12 -45.87 1.17
N LEU A 174 33.06 -44.57 1.44
CA LEU A 174 34.22 -43.65 1.41
C LEU A 174 35.05 -43.69 2.71
N GLY A 175 34.57 -44.38 3.75
CA GLY A 175 35.21 -44.45 5.06
C GLY A 175 34.89 -43.28 5.99
N LEU A 176 33.84 -42.48 5.68
CA LEU A 176 33.27 -41.52 6.63
C LEU A 176 32.29 -42.26 7.54
N THR A 177 32.47 -42.15 8.84
CA THR A 177 31.74 -42.90 9.89
C THR A 177 31.32 -42.03 11.08
N GLY A 178 31.76 -40.78 11.13
CA GLY A 178 31.64 -39.86 12.28
C GLY A 178 32.81 -39.94 13.26
N ALA A 179 33.91 -40.62 12.90
CA ALA A 179 35.00 -40.88 13.83
C ALA A 179 35.65 -39.57 14.33
N GLY A 180 35.68 -39.40 15.66
CA GLY A 180 36.25 -38.21 16.29
C GLY A 180 35.40 -36.95 16.18
N ILE A 181 34.11 -37.07 15.83
CA ILE A 181 33.10 -36.03 16.04
C ILE A 181 32.46 -36.24 17.42
N LYS A 182 32.33 -35.16 18.19
CA LYS A 182 31.60 -35.14 19.47
C LYS A 182 30.20 -34.57 19.26
N ILE A 183 29.18 -35.34 19.64
CA ILE A 183 27.78 -34.96 19.46
C ILE A 183 27.10 -34.91 20.82
N GLY A 184 26.45 -33.79 21.12
CA GLY A 184 25.61 -33.64 22.31
C GLY A 184 24.15 -33.95 22.00
N VAL A 185 23.51 -34.75 22.86
CA VAL A 185 22.08 -35.06 22.79
C VAL A 185 21.40 -34.46 24.02
N ILE A 186 20.48 -33.53 23.81
CA ILE A 186 19.74 -32.82 24.87
C ILE A 186 18.31 -33.35 24.87
N ASP A 187 17.96 -34.22 25.83
CA ASP A 187 16.79 -35.10 25.73
C ASP A 187 16.34 -35.69 27.11
N THR A 188 15.62 -36.82 27.12
CA THR A 188 15.16 -37.57 28.31
C THR A 188 16.25 -38.39 29.01
N GLY A 189 17.41 -38.58 28.38
CA GLY A 189 18.52 -39.40 28.89
C GLY A 189 19.11 -40.33 27.83
N ILE A 190 19.85 -41.34 28.26
CA ILE A 190 20.34 -42.45 27.41
C ILE A 190 20.51 -43.72 28.25
N ASP A 191 20.05 -44.86 27.73
CA ASP A 191 20.45 -46.16 28.26
C ASP A 191 21.85 -46.51 27.74
N TYR A 192 22.88 -45.92 28.35
CA TYR A 192 24.29 -46.14 27.97
C TYR A 192 24.81 -47.56 28.32
N HIS A 193 23.94 -48.47 28.76
CA HIS A 193 24.23 -49.90 28.90
C HIS A 193 23.70 -50.73 27.70
N HIS A 194 23.01 -50.09 26.75
CA HIS A 194 22.56 -50.72 25.52
C HIS A 194 23.77 -51.07 24.61
N PRO A 195 23.88 -52.28 24.03
CA PRO A 195 25.05 -52.73 23.24
C PRO A 195 25.40 -51.84 22.04
N ASP A 196 24.42 -51.18 21.44
CA ASP A 196 24.63 -50.22 20.34
C ASP A 196 25.12 -48.84 20.81
N LEU A 197 25.13 -48.56 22.12
CA LEU A 197 25.38 -47.21 22.66
C LEU A 197 26.48 -47.15 23.73
N GLU A 198 26.81 -48.27 24.39
CA GLU A 198 27.81 -48.30 25.48
C GLU A 198 29.20 -47.78 25.03
N ASP A 199 29.61 -48.14 23.81
CA ASP A 199 30.87 -47.66 23.22
C ASP A 199 30.76 -46.23 22.69
N ALA A 200 29.56 -45.73 22.37
CA ALA A 200 29.36 -44.37 21.88
C ALA A 200 29.38 -43.33 23.01
N TYR A 201 28.79 -43.65 24.17
CA TYR A 201 28.62 -42.75 25.29
C TYR A 201 29.95 -42.39 25.99
N LYS A 202 30.30 -41.10 26.02
CA LYS A 202 31.53 -40.57 26.65
C LYS A 202 31.32 -39.70 27.87
N GLY A 203 30.11 -39.20 28.10
CA GLY A 203 29.81 -38.31 29.22
C GLY A 203 28.45 -37.65 29.11
N GLY A 204 28.20 -36.67 29.97
CA GLY A 204 26.90 -36.04 30.07
C GLY A 204 26.49 -35.78 31.51
N LYS A 205 25.26 -35.28 31.70
CA LYS A 205 24.78 -34.80 33.01
C LYS A 205 23.26 -34.82 33.08
N ASN A 206 22.73 -35.01 34.29
CA ASN A 206 21.32 -34.83 34.58
C ASN A 206 21.05 -33.44 35.17
N TYR A 207 20.09 -32.73 34.61
CA TYR A 207 19.56 -31.46 35.15
C TYR A 207 18.20 -31.63 35.82
N VAL A 208 17.43 -32.66 35.45
CA VAL A 208 16.16 -33.01 36.08
C VAL A 208 16.35 -33.35 37.56
N ASN A 209 15.56 -32.70 38.42
CA ASN A 209 15.59 -32.90 39.87
C ASN A 209 14.84 -34.16 40.34
N ASP A 210 15.36 -35.34 40.00
CA ASP A 210 14.83 -36.65 40.41
C ASP A 210 15.77 -37.46 41.33
N GLY A 211 16.90 -36.85 41.72
CA GLY A 211 17.90 -37.45 42.61
C GLY A 211 18.99 -38.25 41.89
N GLN A 212 18.96 -38.37 40.56
CA GLN A 212 20.05 -38.96 39.77
C GLN A 212 21.08 -37.89 39.37
N THR A 213 22.34 -38.29 39.17
CA THR A 213 23.41 -37.39 38.68
C THR A 213 23.86 -37.69 37.26
N THR A 214 23.63 -38.91 36.77
CA THR A 214 23.93 -39.34 35.39
C THR A 214 22.68 -39.26 34.52
N PRO A 215 22.82 -39.09 33.19
CA PRO A 215 21.69 -39.08 32.26
C PRO A 215 21.12 -40.49 31.98
N LEU A 216 21.31 -41.46 32.88
CA LEU A 216 20.85 -42.85 32.67
C LEU A 216 19.32 -42.91 32.67
N GLU A 217 18.75 -43.38 31.57
CA GLU A 217 17.31 -43.71 31.48
C GLU A 217 17.08 -45.20 31.23
N GLY A 218 15.84 -45.66 31.40
CA GLY A 218 15.46 -47.06 31.25
C GLY A 218 15.68 -47.93 32.48
N HIS A 219 16.16 -47.37 33.58
CA HIS A 219 16.56 -48.10 34.79
C HIS A 219 15.95 -47.52 36.07
N GLY A 220 15.52 -48.40 36.98
CA GLY A 220 15.07 -48.03 38.31
C GLY A 220 13.80 -47.19 38.31
N SER A 221 13.91 -45.91 38.69
CA SER A 221 12.79 -44.95 38.69
C SER A 221 12.74 -44.05 37.45
N VAL A 222 13.70 -44.15 36.53
CA VAL A 222 13.72 -43.37 35.28
C VAL A 222 13.30 -44.28 34.14
N THR A 223 12.06 -44.15 33.69
CA THR A 223 11.41 -45.09 32.76
C THR A 223 11.34 -44.58 31.32
N THR A 224 12.00 -43.46 31.02
CA THR A 224 12.06 -42.85 29.69
C THR A 224 12.95 -43.65 28.72
N THR A 225 12.88 -43.30 27.43
CA THR A 225 13.59 -44.00 26.33
C THR A 225 13.95 -43.10 25.14
N HIS A 226 13.50 -41.85 25.13
CA HIS A 226 13.44 -41.09 23.89
C HIS A 226 14.84 -40.67 23.44
N GLY A 227 15.68 -40.18 24.35
CA GLY A 227 17.08 -39.90 24.08
C GLY A 227 17.91 -41.14 23.72
N THR A 228 17.53 -42.34 24.19
CA THR A 228 18.08 -43.62 23.71
C THR A 228 17.75 -43.86 22.24
N ASN A 229 16.49 -43.66 21.83
CA ASN A 229 16.06 -43.79 20.43
C ASN A 229 16.77 -42.76 19.53
N VAL A 230 16.89 -41.51 19.97
CA VAL A 230 17.61 -40.44 19.26
C VAL A 230 19.10 -40.79 19.12
N SER A 231 19.73 -41.25 20.20
CA SER A 231 21.14 -41.66 20.22
C SER A 231 21.43 -42.83 19.28
N GLY A 232 20.50 -43.79 19.18
CA GLY A 232 20.60 -44.93 18.26
C GLY A 232 20.67 -44.51 16.79
N ILE A 233 19.80 -43.58 16.37
CA ILE A 233 19.77 -43.05 14.99
C ILE A 233 21.08 -42.29 14.66
N ILE A 234 21.67 -41.59 15.63
CA ILE A 234 22.94 -40.86 15.43
C ILE A 234 24.12 -41.83 15.37
N ALA A 235 24.37 -42.59 16.44
CA ALA A 235 25.66 -43.27 16.66
C ALA A 235 25.53 -44.73 17.13
N GLY A 236 24.37 -45.36 16.92
CA GLY A 236 24.16 -46.79 17.17
C GLY A 236 25.20 -47.65 16.44
N ARG A 237 25.84 -48.59 17.15
CA ARG A 237 26.97 -49.37 16.61
C ARG A 237 26.57 -50.57 15.75
N GLY A 238 25.33 -51.04 15.82
CA GLY A 238 24.90 -52.26 15.13
C GLY A 238 25.57 -53.53 15.69
N SER A 239 25.73 -53.58 17.02
CA SER A 239 26.40 -54.63 17.78
C SER A 239 25.62 -55.96 17.82
N GLU A 240 24.29 -55.91 17.73
CA GLU A 240 23.42 -57.11 17.71
C GLU A 240 23.23 -57.66 16.28
N GLU A 241 23.40 -58.97 16.10
CA GLU A 241 23.22 -59.65 14.81
C GLU A 241 21.74 -59.62 14.38
N ASP A 242 21.47 -59.31 13.10
CA ASP A 242 20.14 -59.14 12.48
C ASP A 242 19.19 -58.07 13.09
N LYS A 243 19.55 -57.41 14.20
CA LYS A 243 18.71 -56.39 14.87
C LYS A 243 19.40 -55.08 15.25
N GLY A 244 20.74 -55.06 15.33
CA GLY A 244 21.47 -53.89 15.79
C GLY A 244 21.21 -52.67 14.91
N VAL A 245 20.97 -51.52 15.55
CA VAL A 245 20.74 -50.26 14.87
C VAL A 245 22.08 -49.62 14.56
N LYS A 246 22.39 -49.51 13.26
CA LYS A 246 23.55 -48.79 12.79
C LYS A 246 23.16 -47.34 12.46
N GLY A 247 23.53 -46.43 13.37
CA GLY A 247 23.27 -45.00 13.24
C GLY A 247 24.07 -44.36 12.10
N VAL A 248 23.63 -43.18 11.63
CA VAL A 248 24.22 -42.47 10.49
C VAL A 248 25.72 -42.24 10.66
N ALA A 249 26.13 -41.81 11.86
CA ALA A 249 27.48 -41.47 12.24
C ALA A 249 27.96 -42.40 13.36
N PHE A 250 27.86 -43.71 13.10
CA PHE A 250 28.12 -44.84 14.01
C PHE A 250 29.52 -44.91 14.65
N GLU A 251 30.48 -44.02 14.35
CA GLU A 251 31.74 -43.93 15.11
C GLU A 251 31.88 -42.66 15.97
N SER A 252 30.85 -41.81 16.03
CA SER A 252 30.83 -40.57 16.83
C SER A 252 30.79 -40.81 18.34
N ASP A 253 31.35 -39.86 19.09
CA ASP A 253 31.31 -39.81 20.56
C ASP A 253 30.07 -39.05 21.04
N LEU A 254 29.22 -39.68 21.86
CA LEU A 254 28.00 -39.08 22.40
C LEU A 254 28.19 -38.49 23.82
N TYR A 255 27.65 -37.30 24.03
CA TYR A 255 27.55 -36.63 25.32
C TYR A 255 26.06 -36.31 25.59
N VAL A 256 25.47 -36.80 26.68
CA VAL A 256 24.01 -36.73 26.85
C VAL A 256 23.60 -35.87 28.05
N TYR A 257 22.78 -34.84 27.78
CA TYR A 257 22.28 -33.92 28.79
C TYR A 257 20.79 -34.17 28.98
N ARG A 258 20.44 -34.73 30.14
CA ARG A 258 19.04 -35.01 30.49
C ARG A 258 18.37 -33.76 31.04
N VAL A 259 17.39 -33.25 30.30
CA VAL A 259 16.61 -32.04 30.61
C VAL A 259 15.10 -32.27 30.59
N ILE A 260 14.65 -33.45 30.13
CA ILE A 260 13.25 -33.87 30.12
C ILE A 260 13.02 -34.90 31.23
N ASP A 261 11.97 -34.70 32.03
CA ASP A 261 11.60 -35.53 33.17
C ASP A 261 10.79 -36.79 32.79
N ASN A 262 10.41 -37.59 33.80
CA ASN A 262 9.62 -38.81 33.60
C ASN A 262 8.15 -38.57 33.16
N ASN A 263 7.71 -37.32 33.04
CA ASN A 263 6.39 -36.93 32.53
C ASN A 263 6.50 -36.30 31.13
N ASP A 264 7.66 -36.48 30.47
CA ASP A 264 8.02 -35.89 29.18
C ASP A 264 8.00 -34.35 29.17
N ARG A 265 8.34 -33.71 30.31
CA ARG A 265 8.42 -32.25 30.49
C ARG A 265 9.86 -31.78 30.75
N GLY A 266 10.30 -30.73 30.07
CA GLY A 266 11.51 -29.98 30.40
C GLY A 266 11.26 -28.47 30.46
N ARG A 267 12.30 -27.69 30.79
CA ARG A 267 12.20 -26.23 31.00
C ARG A 267 13.32 -25.45 30.35
N THR A 268 13.06 -24.16 30.04
CA THR A 268 14.07 -23.24 29.48
C THR A 268 15.33 -23.23 30.35
N ALA A 269 15.22 -23.18 31.68
CA ALA A 269 16.37 -23.17 32.58
C ALA A 269 17.30 -24.40 32.39
N ASP A 270 16.75 -25.61 32.38
CA ASP A 270 17.50 -26.85 32.20
C ASP A 270 18.14 -26.94 30.81
N LEU A 271 17.42 -26.46 29.78
CA LEU A 271 17.91 -26.38 28.40
C LEU A 271 19.10 -25.42 28.26
N LEU A 272 19.01 -24.22 28.86
CA LEU A 272 20.12 -23.28 28.93
C LEU A 272 21.34 -23.91 29.64
N LYS A 273 21.13 -24.66 30.72
CA LYS A 273 22.22 -25.41 31.40
C LYS A 273 22.85 -26.52 30.56
N ALA A 274 22.08 -27.19 29.71
CA ALA A 274 22.62 -28.15 28.76
C ALA A 274 23.48 -27.45 27.70
N LEU A 275 23.06 -26.30 27.15
CA LEU A 275 23.84 -25.51 26.19
C LEU A 275 25.16 -24.99 26.78
N GLU A 276 25.14 -24.43 28.00
CA GLU A 276 26.37 -23.98 28.67
C GLU A 276 27.38 -25.13 28.87
N GLN A 277 26.90 -26.29 29.33
CA GLN A 277 27.76 -27.46 29.55
C GLN A 277 28.29 -28.04 28.23
N ALA A 278 27.50 -28.01 27.16
CA ALA A 278 27.94 -28.42 25.83
C ALA A 278 29.05 -27.52 25.25
N SER A 279 28.98 -26.19 25.48
CA SER A 279 30.07 -25.27 25.15
C SER A 279 31.33 -25.61 25.94
N ALA A 280 31.19 -25.82 27.26
CA ALA A 280 32.29 -26.17 28.15
C ALA A 280 32.95 -27.53 27.79
N ASP A 281 32.16 -28.52 27.38
CA ASP A 281 32.65 -29.83 26.94
C ASP A 281 33.24 -29.81 25.51
N SER A 282 33.11 -28.66 24.83
CA SER A 282 33.59 -28.39 23.47
C SER A 282 33.15 -29.46 22.48
N LEU A 283 31.83 -29.60 22.32
CA LEU A 283 31.22 -30.51 21.35
C LEU A 283 31.17 -29.88 19.96
N ASP A 284 31.05 -30.70 18.92
CA ASP A 284 30.99 -30.26 17.52
C ASP A 284 29.54 -29.99 17.07
N ILE A 285 28.61 -30.82 17.54
CA ILE A 285 27.20 -30.81 17.12
C ILE A 285 26.29 -30.97 18.35
N LEU A 286 25.11 -30.35 18.31
CA LEU A 286 24.01 -30.57 19.25
C LEU A 286 22.73 -31.01 18.54
N ASN A 287 22.04 -31.97 19.15
CA ASN A 287 20.72 -32.44 18.76
C ASN A 287 19.71 -32.17 19.88
N LEU A 288 18.68 -31.37 19.60
CA LEU A 288 17.53 -31.12 20.48
C LEU A 288 16.27 -31.70 19.83
N SER A 289 15.86 -32.89 20.25
CA SER A 289 14.70 -33.62 19.68
C SER A 289 13.40 -33.36 20.48
N LEU A 290 13.18 -32.11 20.88
CA LEU A 290 12.11 -31.62 21.75
C LEU A 290 11.47 -30.35 21.16
N SER A 291 10.27 -29.98 21.60
CA SER A 291 9.59 -28.76 21.13
C SER A 291 8.58 -28.20 22.14
N SER A 292 8.35 -26.89 22.11
CA SER A 292 7.16 -26.25 22.68
C SER A 292 6.14 -25.93 21.58
N LYS A 293 5.02 -25.30 21.95
CA LYS A 293 4.01 -24.78 20.99
C LYS A 293 4.18 -23.29 20.70
N VAL A 294 5.29 -22.69 21.15
CA VAL A 294 5.57 -21.25 21.02
C VAL A 294 6.22 -21.00 19.65
N ASN A 295 5.43 -20.51 18.69
CA ASN A 295 5.95 -20.07 17.40
C ASN A 295 6.48 -18.63 17.51
N GLU A 296 7.66 -18.47 18.08
CA GLU A 296 8.34 -17.16 18.19
C GLU A 296 9.82 -17.31 17.84
N ALA A 297 10.36 -16.37 17.08
CA ALA A 297 11.78 -16.31 16.74
C ALA A 297 12.66 -15.84 17.91
N ASP A 298 12.05 -15.18 18.90
CA ASP A 298 12.71 -14.37 19.93
C ASP A 298 12.41 -14.84 21.37
N THR A 299 12.77 -16.08 21.69
CA THR A 299 12.72 -16.62 23.07
C THR A 299 14.14 -16.68 23.67
N PRO A 300 14.28 -16.79 25.01
CA PRO A 300 15.59 -17.00 25.63
C PRO A 300 16.33 -18.24 25.08
N LEU A 301 15.58 -19.31 24.72
CA LEU A 301 16.18 -20.52 24.15
C LEU A 301 16.59 -20.32 22.69
N THR A 302 15.77 -19.70 21.84
CA THR A 302 16.17 -19.45 20.45
C THR A 302 17.40 -18.54 20.40
N ARG A 303 17.48 -17.49 21.24
CA ARG A 303 18.68 -16.65 21.37
C ARG A 303 19.91 -17.48 21.74
N ALA A 304 19.82 -18.28 22.80
CA ALA A 304 20.92 -19.13 23.26
C ALA A 304 21.36 -20.14 22.19
N ILE A 305 20.44 -20.75 21.45
CA ILE A 305 20.75 -21.66 20.34
C ILE A 305 21.46 -20.92 19.21
N ASN A 306 20.97 -19.74 18.82
CA ASN A 306 21.61 -18.94 17.79
C ASN A 306 23.03 -18.49 18.21
N GLN A 307 23.23 -18.15 19.49
CA GLN A 307 24.54 -17.85 20.08
C GLN A 307 25.47 -19.08 20.11
N THR A 308 24.92 -20.27 20.36
CA THR A 308 25.63 -21.57 20.31
C THR A 308 26.11 -21.89 18.88
N VAL A 309 25.29 -21.58 17.86
CA VAL A 309 25.73 -21.68 16.46
C VAL A 309 26.82 -20.65 16.15
N LYS A 310 26.69 -19.40 16.63
CA LYS A 310 27.73 -18.37 16.49
C LYS A 310 29.05 -18.76 17.19
N SER A 311 29.04 -19.59 18.23
CA SER A 311 30.27 -20.12 18.84
C SER A 311 30.94 -21.26 18.05
N GLY A 312 30.36 -21.68 16.92
CA GLY A 312 30.94 -22.63 15.97
C GLY A 312 30.34 -24.04 15.98
N MET A 313 29.35 -24.30 16.83
CA MET A 313 28.71 -25.62 16.93
C MET A 313 27.58 -25.76 15.90
N VAL A 314 27.43 -26.93 15.28
CA VAL A 314 26.20 -27.21 14.51
C VAL A 314 25.07 -27.51 15.48
N VAL A 315 23.92 -26.85 15.37
CA VAL A 315 22.74 -27.18 16.19
C VAL A 315 21.61 -27.66 15.28
N VAL A 316 21.09 -28.85 15.57
CA VAL A 316 20.00 -29.51 14.85
C VAL A 316 18.81 -29.66 15.80
N VAL A 317 17.64 -29.29 15.33
CA VAL A 317 16.41 -29.21 16.13
C VAL A 317 15.24 -29.89 15.42
N ALA A 318 14.34 -30.50 16.18
CA ALA A 318 13.07 -31.00 15.66
C ALA A 318 12.14 -29.83 15.31
N ASN A 319 11.48 -29.86 14.14
CA ASN A 319 10.54 -28.78 13.75
C ASN A 319 9.22 -28.80 14.56
N GLY A 320 8.94 -29.89 15.28
CA GLY A 320 7.74 -30.10 16.09
C GLY A 320 6.71 -31.02 15.44
N ASN A 321 5.77 -31.54 16.23
CA ASN A 321 4.77 -32.54 15.81
C ASN A 321 3.31 -32.01 15.89
N ALA A 322 3.11 -30.72 15.65
CA ALA A 322 1.80 -30.03 15.79
C ALA A 322 1.08 -29.75 14.45
N GLY A 323 1.54 -30.34 13.35
CA GLY A 323 0.92 -30.21 12.02
C GLY A 323 -0.47 -30.88 11.91
N PRO A 324 -1.18 -30.72 10.77
CA PRO A 324 -0.70 -30.15 9.51
C PRO A 324 -1.05 -28.66 9.28
N GLY A 325 -1.55 -27.94 10.29
CA GLY A 325 -1.86 -26.51 10.14
C GLY A 325 -0.60 -25.67 9.87
N PRO A 326 -0.70 -24.54 9.14
CA PRO A 326 0.41 -23.60 8.98
C PRO A 326 0.77 -22.95 10.33
N MET A 327 1.98 -22.38 10.42
CA MET A 327 2.50 -21.71 11.63
C MET A 327 2.52 -22.60 12.89
N THR A 328 2.65 -23.92 12.73
CA THR A 328 2.70 -24.91 13.82
C THR A 328 4.13 -25.27 14.25
N VAL A 329 5.15 -24.73 13.59
CA VAL A 329 6.54 -24.76 14.07
C VAL A 329 6.63 -24.09 15.44
N GLY A 330 7.41 -24.66 16.36
CA GLY A 330 7.61 -24.11 17.71
C GLY A 330 9.07 -24.12 18.12
N ASP A 331 9.41 -23.31 19.12
CA ASP A 331 10.73 -23.26 19.78
C ASP A 331 11.17 -24.68 20.22
N PRO A 332 12.36 -25.18 19.86
CA PRO A 332 13.48 -24.50 19.20
C PRO A 332 13.54 -24.57 17.67
N GLY A 333 12.56 -25.18 16.99
CA GLY A 333 12.47 -25.21 15.52
C GLY A 333 12.40 -23.83 14.85
N THR A 334 11.97 -22.80 15.59
CA THR A 334 11.98 -21.39 15.17
C THR A 334 13.38 -20.74 15.19
N ALA A 335 14.41 -21.37 15.78
CA ALA A 335 15.76 -20.82 15.80
C ALA A 335 16.37 -20.80 14.39
N ALA A 336 16.71 -19.61 13.89
CA ALA A 336 17.08 -19.42 12.50
C ALA A 336 18.46 -19.95 12.11
N SER A 337 19.45 -19.87 13.01
CA SER A 337 20.81 -20.38 12.75
C SER A 337 20.89 -21.90 12.88
N ALA A 338 19.96 -22.52 13.61
CA ALA A 338 19.86 -23.98 13.72
C ALA A 338 19.30 -24.62 12.43
N ILE A 339 19.53 -25.92 12.27
CA ILE A 339 18.92 -26.74 11.22
C ILE A 339 17.65 -27.38 11.81
N SER A 340 16.49 -26.87 11.42
CA SER A 340 15.18 -27.39 11.82
C SER A 340 14.69 -28.45 10.85
N VAL A 341 14.30 -29.59 11.39
CA VAL A 341 14.08 -30.82 10.61
C VAL A 341 12.63 -31.29 10.70
N ALA A 342 11.98 -31.38 9.55
CA ALA A 342 10.68 -32.02 9.39
C ALA A 342 10.79 -33.54 9.18
N ALA A 343 9.70 -34.26 9.44
CA ALA A 343 9.63 -35.70 9.30
C ALA A 343 9.04 -36.13 7.95
N ALA A 344 9.77 -36.96 7.20
CA ALA A 344 9.27 -37.68 6.03
C ALA A 344 8.66 -39.01 6.45
N SER A 345 7.62 -39.43 5.74
CA SER A 345 7.09 -40.79 5.75
C SER A 345 7.45 -41.54 4.48
N LEU A 346 7.88 -42.79 4.68
CA LEU A 346 8.32 -43.72 3.64
C LEU A 346 7.38 -44.95 3.54
N ARG A 347 6.29 -45.00 4.32
CA ARG A 347 5.38 -46.16 4.51
C ARG A 347 4.81 -46.82 3.23
N ASN A 348 4.92 -46.20 2.07
CA ASN A 348 4.43 -46.74 0.79
C ASN A 348 5.54 -46.87 -0.28
N GLY A 349 6.81 -46.78 0.10
CA GLY A 349 7.95 -46.80 -0.83
C GLY A 349 8.11 -45.53 -1.67
N ALA A 350 7.43 -44.45 -1.28
CA ALA A 350 7.56 -43.11 -1.83
C ALA A 350 7.74 -42.11 -0.69
N GLU A 351 8.65 -41.16 -0.84
CA GLU A 351 8.84 -40.05 0.10
C GLU A 351 7.62 -39.13 0.08
N SER A 352 7.15 -38.78 1.27
CA SER A 352 6.03 -37.86 1.50
C SER A 352 6.20 -37.18 2.86
N LEU A 353 5.52 -36.06 3.10
CA LEU A 353 5.56 -35.38 4.39
C LEU A 353 4.73 -36.15 5.44
N ALA A 354 5.29 -36.34 6.65
CA ALA A 354 4.56 -36.92 7.77
C ALA A 354 3.37 -36.01 8.16
N PRO A 355 2.14 -36.56 8.33
CA PRO A 355 0.96 -35.76 8.66
C PRO A 355 1.11 -34.86 9.89
N PHE A 356 1.81 -35.32 10.93
CA PHE A 356 2.03 -34.58 12.18
C PHE A 356 3.15 -33.52 12.11
N SER A 357 4.07 -33.59 11.14
CA SER A 357 5.26 -32.73 11.11
C SER A 357 4.82 -31.26 11.08
N SER A 358 5.30 -30.42 11.98
CA SER A 358 4.91 -29.01 12.02
C SER A 358 5.29 -28.27 10.74
N ARG A 359 4.52 -27.24 10.40
CA ARG A 359 4.69 -26.35 9.24
C ARG A 359 5.04 -24.94 9.68
N GLY A 360 5.85 -24.24 8.90
CA GLY A 360 6.09 -22.80 9.03
C GLY A 360 4.96 -21.94 8.45
N PRO A 361 5.24 -20.65 8.16
CA PRO A 361 6.49 -19.96 8.47
C PRO A 361 6.62 -19.69 9.97
N VAL A 362 7.78 -19.16 10.40
CA VAL A 362 7.93 -18.59 11.74
C VAL A 362 7.09 -17.31 11.84
N ASN A 363 6.34 -17.16 12.93
CA ASN A 363 5.44 -16.03 13.13
C ASN A 363 6.21 -14.70 13.20
N GLY A 364 5.69 -13.66 12.53
CA GLY A 364 6.26 -12.31 12.52
C GLY A 364 7.47 -12.11 11.62
N THR A 365 8.43 -13.04 11.56
CA THR A 365 9.61 -12.93 10.67
C THR A 365 9.38 -13.52 9.28
N TYR A 366 8.38 -14.39 9.13
CA TYR A 366 8.11 -15.19 7.93
C TYR A 366 9.25 -16.14 7.54
N ASP A 367 10.19 -16.44 8.45
CA ASP A 367 11.30 -17.35 8.16
C ASP A 367 10.80 -18.73 7.76
N ILE A 368 11.35 -19.24 6.66
CA ILE A 368 10.98 -20.53 6.09
C ILE A 368 11.49 -21.63 7.01
N LYS A 369 10.55 -22.34 7.64
CA LYS A 369 10.79 -23.53 8.46
C LYS A 369 9.79 -24.62 8.04
N PRO A 370 10.18 -25.92 7.99
CA PRO A 370 11.50 -26.47 8.31
C PRO A 370 12.59 -26.01 7.34
N ASP A 371 13.87 -26.21 7.68
CA ASP A 371 14.98 -25.98 6.74
C ASP A 371 15.13 -27.17 5.77
N ILE A 372 14.91 -28.39 6.26
CA ILE A 372 15.10 -29.66 5.55
C ILE A 372 14.12 -30.73 6.08
N ILE A 373 13.88 -31.79 5.31
CA ILE A 373 13.11 -32.98 5.74
C ILE A 373 13.98 -34.25 5.73
N ALA A 374 13.80 -35.11 6.73
CA ALA A 374 14.50 -36.40 6.88
C ALA A 374 13.54 -37.50 7.38
N PRO A 375 13.87 -38.81 7.28
CA PRO A 375 12.99 -39.88 7.73
C PRO A 375 12.59 -39.73 9.21
N GLY A 376 11.29 -39.73 9.49
CA GLY A 376 10.76 -39.51 10.85
C GLY A 376 9.43 -40.20 11.14
N TYR A 377 9.02 -41.15 10.29
CA TYR A 377 7.79 -41.92 10.43
C TYR A 377 8.13 -43.40 10.25
N SER A 378 7.77 -44.26 11.20
CA SER A 378 8.17 -45.67 11.27
C SER A 378 9.69 -45.89 11.30
N VAL A 379 10.44 -45.07 12.06
CA VAL A 379 11.91 -45.16 12.15
C VAL A 379 12.32 -46.20 13.19
N TYR A 380 13.16 -47.16 12.81
CA TYR A 380 13.70 -48.16 13.73
C TYR A 380 14.85 -47.62 14.59
N SER A 381 14.81 -47.81 15.91
CA SER A 381 15.92 -47.44 16.80
C SER A 381 16.04 -48.28 18.08
N ALA A 382 17.15 -48.07 18.79
CA ALA A 382 17.49 -48.66 20.08
C ALA A 382 16.64 -48.08 21.22
N THR A 383 16.04 -48.96 22.01
CA THR A 383 15.04 -48.66 23.04
C THR A 383 15.60 -48.99 24.43
N SER A 384 15.13 -48.31 25.48
CA SER A 384 15.57 -48.60 26.85
C SER A 384 14.91 -49.88 27.42
N LEU A 385 15.57 -50.60 28.33
CA LEU A 385 15.02 -51.85 28.90
C LEU A 385 13.63 -51.66 29.54
N SER A 386 13.44 -50.55 30.26
CA SER A 386 12.13 -50.21 30.86
C SER A 386 11.03 -50.02 29.81
N ARG A 387 11.33 -49.43 28.64
CA ARG A 387 10.33 -49.25 27.58
C ARG A 387 10.03 -50.56 26.87
N ALA A 388 11.05 -51.38 26.60
CA ALA A 388 10.91 -52.70 26.01
C ALA A 388 10.31 -53.75 26.99
N ASN A 389 10.20 -53.41 28.28
CA ASN A 389 9.63 -54.25 29.35
C ASN A 389 10.30 -55.63 29.41
N THR A 390 11.64 -55.62 29.36
CA THR A 390 12.51 -56.80 29.26
C THR A 390 13.81 -56.58 30.04
N ASP A 391 14.50 -57.65 30.41
CA ASP A 391 15.86 -57.63 30.97
C ASP A 391 16.93 -58.00 29.90
N ASP A 392 16.53 -58.07 28.63
CA ASP A 392 17.32 -58.59 27.50
C ASP A 392 17.39 -57.57 26.35
N TYR A 393 18.58 -56.98 26.14
CA TYR A 393 18.82 -55.97 25.11
C TYR A 393 18.58 -56.46 23.67
N SER A 394 18.63 -57.76 23.39
CA SER A 394 18.29 -58.29 22.05
C SER A 394 16.80 -58.12 21.68
N GLN A 395 16.00 -57.60 22.62
CA GLN A 395 14.59 -57.25 22.46
C GLN A 395 14.34 -55.74 22.66
N ALA A 396 15.37 -54.94 22.91
CA ALA A 396 15.27 -53.53 23.26
C ALA A 396 15.37 -52.61 22.03
N TYR A 397 14.46 -52.81 21.07
CA TYR A 397 14.40 -52.06 19.82
C TYR A 397 12.94 -51.83 19.40
N GLY A 398 12.65 -50.71 18.73
CA GLY A 398 11.28 -50.33 18.36
C GLY A 398 11.18 -49.34 17.20
N TYR A 399 9.97 -49.17 16.68
CA TYR A 399 9.65 -48.20 15.64
C TYR A 399 8.95 -46.97 16.22
N TYR A 400 9.39 -45.79 15.78
CA TYR A 400 8.96 -44.51 16.35
C TYR A 400 8.59 -43.46 15.30
N ASN A 401 7.67 -42.57 15.67
CA ASN A 401 7.17 -41.47 14.87
C ASN A 401 7.46 -40.12 15.54
N GLY A 402 8.11 -39.20 14.80
CA GLY A 402 8.29 -37.81 15.20
C GLY A 402 9.36 -37.07 14.39
N THR A 403 9.27 -35.73 14.33
CA THR A 403 10.40 -34.88 13.90
C THR A 403 11.63 -35.09 14.78
N SER A 404 11.42 -35.53 16.02
CA SER A 404 12.43 -35.99 16.96
C SER A 404 13.27 -37.17 16.47
N MET A 405 12.76 -38.01 15.56
CA MET A 405 13.50 -39.07 14.86
C MET A 405 14.14 -38.58 13.55
N ALA A 406 13.62 -37.50 12.96
CA ALA A 406 14.19 -36.90 11.76
C ALA A 406 15.45 -36.05 12.04
N ALA A 407 15.44 -35.27 13.11
CA ALA A 407 16.59 -34.49 13.57
C ALA A 407 17.91 -35.30 13.70
N PRO A 408 17.94 -36.47 14.36
CA PRO A 408 19.17 -37.25 14.50
C PRO A 408 19.77 -37.78 13.18
N PHE A 409 18.98 -37.98 12.12
CA PHE A 409 19.54 -38.28 10.80
C PHE A 409 20.37 -37.10 10.27
N ILE A 410 19.87 -35.87 10.40
CA ILE A 410 20.57 -34.65 9.99
C ILE A 410 21.80 -34.39 10.87
N THR A 411 21.69 -34.62 12.17
CA THR A 411 22.83 -34.60 13.12
C THR A 411 23.95 -35.54 12.67
N GLY A 412 23.62 -36.75 12.27
CA GLY A 412 24.60 -37.69 11.73
C GLY A 412 25.18 -37.26 10.38
N VAL A 413 24.36 -36.75 9.45
CA VAL A 413 24.86 -36.24 8.16
C VAL A 413 25.82 -35.07 8.37
N ALA A 414 25.51 -34.15 9.29
CA ALA A 414 26.40 -33.07 9.68
C ALA A 414 27.74 -33.59 10.27
N ALA A 415 27.73 -34.68 11.03
CA ALA A 415 28.94 -35.32 11.55
C ALA A 415 29.81 -35.89 10.42
N LEU A 416 29.22 -36.61 9.46
CA LEU A 416 29.94 -37.15 8.30
C LEU A 416 30.54 -36.04 7.41
N LEU A 417 29.82 -34.92 7.26
CA LEU A 417 30.32 -33.76 6.52
C LEU A 417 31.46 -33.03 7.26
N LEU A 418 31.37 -32.87 8.59
CA LEU A 418 32.46 -32.32 9.38
C LEU A 418 33.69 -33.23 9.41
N GLU A 419 33.51 -34.55 9.45
CA GLU A 419 34.63 -35.51 9.37
C GLU A 419 35.39 -35.38 8.04
N ALA A 420 34.67 -35.21 6.93
CA ALA A 420 35.27 -35.00 5.61
C ALA A 420 36.09 -33.70 5.52
N ASP A 421 35.62 -32.62 6.16
CA ASP A 421 36.37 -31.36 6.28
C ASP A 421 35.98 -30.59 7.57
N ARG A 422 36.85 -30.68 8.58
CA ARG A 422 36.70 -30.01 9.90
C ARG A 422 36.91 -28.50 9.84
N SER A 423 37.20 -27.90 8.67
CA SER A 423 37.33 -26.44 8.51
C SER A 423 36.03 -25.73 8.13
N GLN A 424 34.98 -26.48 7.78
CA GLN A 424 33.64 -25.96 7.49
C GLN A 424 33.00 -25.35 8.74
N THR A 425 32.34 -24.21 8.58
CA THR A 425 31.53 -23.58 9.64
C THR A 425 30.18 -24.28 9.79
N ALA A 426 29.48 -24.01 10.90
CA ALA A 426 28.12 -24.50 11.09
C ALA A 426 27.15 -23.98 10.00
N GLN A 427 27.37 -22.76 9.49
CA GLN A 427 26.58 -22.23 8.36
C GLN A 427 26.89 -22.96 7.05
N ASP A 428 28.14 -23.36 6.78
CA ASP A 428 28.51 -24.13 5.58
C ASP A 428 27.83 -25.51 5.57
N ILE A 429 27.82 -26.19 6.71
CA ILE A 429 27.14 -27.49 6.89
C ILE A 429 25.64 -27.35 6.65
N LYS A 430 24.99 -26.33 7.27
CA LYS A 430 23.58 -26.00 7.03
C LYS A 430 23.32 -25.74 5.55
N ALA A 431 24.14 -24.91 4.91
CA ALA A 431 23.99 -24.54 3.50
C ALA A 431 24.11 -25.76 2.58
N LYS A 432 25.12 -26.62 2.75
CA LYS A 432 25.27 -27.85 1.93
C LYS A 432 24.08 -28.79 2.05
N ILE A 433 23.59 -29.01 3.27
CA ILE A 433 22.42 -29.87 3.53
C ILE A 433 21.16 -29.29 2.87
N MET A 434 20.90 -27.99 3.06
CA MET A 434 19.75 -27.32 2.44
C MET A 434 19.86 -27.29 0.91
N ASN A 435 20.95 -26.74 0.37
CA ASN A 435 21.12 -26.55 -1.06
C ASN A 435 20.98 -27.86 -1.84
N THR A 436 21.36 -29.01 -1.29
CA THR A 436 21.30 -30.30 -2.02
C THR A 436 20.04 -31.13 -1.74
N GLY A 437 19.06 -30.54 -1.06
CA GLY A 437 17.75 -31.12 -0.79
C GLY A 437 16.98 -31.46 -2.08
N VAL A 438 16.26 -32.59 -2.03
CA VAL A 438 15.49 -33.12 -3.16
C VAL A 438 14.00 -32.96 -2.91
N LEU A 439 13.33 -32.19 -3.77
CA LEU A 439 11.89 -31.99 -3.70
C LEU A 439 11.12 -33.27 -4.07
N PHE A 440 9.99 -33.49 -3.41
CA PHE A 440 8.97 -34.45 -3.81
C PHE A 440 7.63 -33.74 -4.05
N ASP A 441 6.74 -34.38 -4.81
CA ASP A 441 5.50 -33.74 -5.28
C ASP A 441 4.57 -33.35 -4.13
N GLY A 442 4.06 -32.12 -4.19
CA GLY A 442 2.94 -31.65 -3.36
C GLY A 442 3.28 -30.94 -2.04
N GLY A 443 4.55 -30.73 -1.71
CA GLY A 443 4.95 -30.00 -0.48
C GLY A 443 5.23 -28.51 -0.69
N GLY A 444 4.62 -27.65 0.15
CA GLY A 444 4.95 -26.21 0.25
C GLY A 444 6.35 -25.94 0.82
N VAL A 445 6.91 -24.74 0.63
CA VAL A 445 8.25 -24.40 1.15
C VAL A 445 8.25 -24.41 2.69
N ASN A 446 7.14 -23.95 3.28
CA ASN A 446 6.87 -24.01 4.73
C ASN A 446 6.47 -25.41 5.23
N GLU A 447 6.48 -26.42 4.37
CA GLU A 447 6.17 -27.80 4.73
C GLU A 447 7.38 -28.74 4.60
N ILE A 448 8.20 -28.57 3.55
CA ILE A 448 9.34 -29.45 3.25
C ILE A 448 10.69 -28.74 3.23
N GLY A 449 10.73 -27.41 3.43
CA GLY A 449 11.97 -26.63 3.43
C GLY A 449 12.65 -26.68 2.08
N ALA A 450 13.94 -26.99 2.04
CA ALA A 450 14.69 -27.22 0.80
C ALA A 450 14.48 -28.63 0.19
N GLY A 451 13.60 -29.46 0.77
CA GLY A 451 13.36 -30.83 0.34
C GLY A 451 14.12 -31.88 1.16
N ALA A 452 14.07 -33.13 0.72
CA ALA A 452 14.60 -34.28 1.44
C ALA A 452 16.13 -34.36 1.36
N VAL A 453 16.76 -34.59 2.52
CA VAL A 453 18.22 -34.70 2.63
C VAL A 453 18.80 -35.81 1.75
N ARG A 454 19.97 -35.55 1.15
CA ARG A 454 20.79 -36.49 0.39
C ARG A 454 22.26 -36.29 0.74
N ALA A 455 22.79 -37.16 1.59
CA ALA A 455 24.10 -37.00 2.20
C ALA A 455 25.25 -36.98 1.17
N MET A 456 25.15 -37.80 0.12
CA MET A 456 26.21 -37.86 -0.91
C MET A 456 26.22 -36.57 -1.74
N LYS A 457 25.06 -36.05 -2.14
CA LYS A 457 24.97 -34.74 -2.80
C LYS A 457 25.55 -33.61 -1.93
N ALA A 458 25.24 -33.59 -0.64
CA ALA A 458 25.77 -32.59 0.29
C ALA A 458 27.31 -32.66 0.43
N LEU A 459 27.90 -33.86 0.32
CA LEU A 459 29.35 -34.05 0.28
C LEU A 459 29.95 -33.63 -1.08
N GLU A 460 29.29 -33.99 -2.18
CA GLU A 460 29.76 -33.75 -3.55
C GLU A 460 29.66 -32.29 -4.01
N THR A 461 28.78 -31.47 -3.43
CA THR A 461 28.64 -30.08 -3.88
C THR A 461 29.90 -29.25 -3.57
N PRO A 462 30.56 -28.67 -4.60
CA PRO A 462 31.70 -27.78 -4.39
C PRO A 462 31.26 -26.35 -4.09
N VAL A 463 29.99 -26.01 -4.30
CA VAL A 463 29.45 -24.66 -4.12
C VAL A 463 28.32 -24.66 -3.10
N THR A 464 28.42 -23.78 -2.12
CA THR A 464 27.28 -23.36 -1.29
C THR A 464 26.69 -22.08 -1.87
N ALA A 465 25.37 -21.94 -1.75
CA ALA A 465 24.62 -20.75 -2.15
C ALA A 465 23.83 -20.29 -0.93
N THR A 466 24.19 -19.14 -0.37
CA THR A 466 23.62 -18.62 0.88
C THR A 466 23.11 -17.20 0.71
N VAL A 467 22.03 -16.89 1.40
CA VAL A 467 21.56 -15.52 1.60
C VAL A 467 21.90 -15.10 3.01
N GLN A 468 22.43 -13.88 3.16
CA GLN A 468 22.58 -13.25 4.46
C GLN A 468 21.23 -12.67 4.89
N ASP A 469 20.75 -13.07 6.06
CA ASP A 469 19.49 -12.58 6.63
C ASP A 469 19.69 -12.05 8.06
N THR A 470 18.73 -11.27 8.55
CA THR A 470 18.86 -10.54 9.82
C THR A 470 17.59 -10.63 10.65
N ILE A 471 17.71 -11.16 11.86
CA ILE A 471 16.61 -11.24 12.83
C ILE A 471 16.81 -10.21 13.92
N ARG A 472 15.70 -9.65 14.41
CA ARG A 472 15.69 -8.64 15.46
C ARG A 472 15.18 -9.26 16.76
N TYR A 473 15.99 -9.17 17.81
CA TYR A 473 15.62 -9.55 19.17
C TYR A 473 15.38 -8.31 20.01
N ARG A 474 14.31 -8.30 20.81
CA ARG A 474 14.00 -7.18 21.70
C ARG A 474 14.85 -7.28 22.97
N GLN A 475 15.73 -6.31 23.21
CA GLN A 475 16.52 -6.24 24.44
C GLN A 475 16.38 -4.84 25.08
N GLY A 476 15.46 -4.72 26.05
CA GLY A 476 14.99 -3.43 26.54
C GLY A 476 14.23 -2.66 25.46
N GLU A 477 14.53 -1.37 25.30
CA GLU A 477 14.00 -0.52 24.21
C GLU A 477 14.77 -0.67 22.88
N GLU A 478 15.95 -1.31 22.88
CA GLU A 478 16.75 -1.54 21.67
C GLU A 478 16.42 -2.89 21.02
N ASN A 479 16.39 -2.92 19.68
CA ASN A 479 16.39 -4.16 18.92
C ASN A 479 17.84 -4.54 18.59
N LYS A 480 18.33 -5.66 19.13
CA LYS A 480 19.60 -6.25 18.67
C LYS A 480 19.38 -7.02 17.38
N GLU A 481 20.26 -6.82 16.41
CA GLU A 481 20.23 -7.53 15.14
C GLU A 481 21.21 -8.71 15.18
N LEU A 482 20.73 -9.92 14.87
CA LEU A 482 21.56 -11.08 14.57
C LEU A 482 21.57 -11.33 13.07
N VAL A 483 22.72 -11.08 12.46
CA VAL A 483 23.03 -11.49 11.10
C VAL A 483 23.34 -12.99 11.10
N HIS A 484 22.68 -13.74 10.21
CA HIS A 484 22.96 -15.15 9.98
C HIS A 484 22.94 -15.46 8.48
N ARG A 485 23.30 -16.68 8.10
CA ARG A 485 23.33 -17.16 6.70
C ARG A 485 22.52 -18.43 6.58
N THR A 486 21.74 -18.55 5.51
CA THR A 486 20.85 -19.69 5.27
C THR A 486 20.76 -20.03 3.79
N GLY A 487 20.34 -21.25 3.46
CA GLY A 487 20.10 -21.74 2.10
C GLY A 487 18.70 -21.41 1.56
N SER A 488 17.99 -20.46 2.17
CA SER A 488 16.63 -20.03 1.85
C SER A 488 16.55 -18.52 1.60
N ILE A 489 15.56 -18.08 0.83
CA ILE A 489 15.36 -16.66 0.45
C ILE A 489 14.02 -16.17 1.02
N ASN A 490 14.02 -15.74 2.27
CA ASN A 490 12.88 -15.05 2.89
C ASN A 490 12.91 -13.57 2.47
N PHE A 491 11.91 -13.06 1.77
CA PHE A 491 11.79 -11.62 1.50
C PHE A 491 11.03 -10.86 2.61
N GLY A 492 10.46 -11.60 3.57
CA GLY A 492 9.64 -11.09 4.67
C GLY A 492 8.20 -10.82 4.24
N SER A 493 7.59 -9.85 4.90
CA SER A 493 6.34 -9.22 4.45
C SER A 493 6.66 -7.95 3.68
N VAL A 494 6.00 -7.77 2.54
CA VAL A 494 6.19 -6.65 1.61
C VAL A 494 4.83 -6.15 1.13
N GLU A 495 4.70 -4.85 0.92
CA GLU A 495 3.49 -4.25 0.36
C GLU A 495 3.70 -3.98 -1.14
N MET A 496 3.00 -4.67 -2.03
CA MET A 496 3.15 -4.50 -3.48
C MET A 496 2.05 -3.64 -4.10
N GLY A 497 2.45 -2.73 -4.97
CA GLY A 497 1.56 -1.95 -5.82
C GLY A 497 2.39 -1.06 -6.74
N GLY A 498 1.87 -0.75 -7.92
CA GLY A 498 2.70 -0.19 -8.98
C GLY A 498 3.81 -1.18 -9.35
N TYR A 499 4.98 -0.66 -9.72
CA TYR A 499 6.21 -1.40 -9.94
C TYR A 499 7.00 -1.50 -8.62
N TYR A 500 7.02 -2.69 -8.04
CA TYR A 500 7.79 -3.05 -6.84
C TYR A 500 9.14 -3.67 -7.23
N SER A 501 10.20 -3.41 -6.47
CA SER A 501 11.49 -4.11 -6.61
C SER A 501 12.24 -4.23 -5.28
N GLN A 502 12.63 -5.44 -4.89
CA GLN A 502 13.48 -5.71 -3.73
C GLN A 502 14.56 -6.73 -4.09
N GLU A 503 15.82 -6.38 -3.85
CA GLU A 503 16.95 -7.28 -4.10
C GLU A 503 17.38 -7.99 -2.82
N LYS A 504 17.60 -9.30 -2.91
CA LYS A 504 18.50 -10.03 -1.99
C LYS A 504 19.69 -10.56 -2.77
N THR A 505 20.88 -10.50 -2.17
CA THR A 505 22.11 -11.05 -2.76
C THR A 505 22.23 -12.53 -2.37
N LEU A 506 22.30 -13.39 -3.37
CA LEU A 506 22.72 -14.79 -3.19
C LEU A 506 24.24 -14.84 -3.32
N GLU A 507 24.92 -15.16 -2.24
CA GLU A 507 26.37 -15.34 -2.21
C GLU A 507 26.72 -16.80 -2.47
N LEU A 508 27.45 -17.06 -3.55
CA LEU A 508 27.96 -18.38 -3.90
C LEU A 508 29.44 -18.49 -3.50
N MET A 509 29.81 -19.56 -2.81
CA MET A 509 31.20 -19.85 -2.43
C MET A 509 31.64 -21.21 -2.98
N ASN A 510 32.65 -21.22 -3.85
CA ASN A 510 33.21 -22.43 -4.45
C ASN A 510 34.50 -22.86 -3.74
N THR A 511 34.46 -24.01 -3.07
CA THR A 511 35.60 -24.59 -2.35
C THR A 511 36.50 -25.46 -3.24
N SER A 512 36.08 -25.78 -4.47
CA SER A 512 36.86 -26.59 -5.39
C SER A 512 37.96 -25.82 -6.12
N ASN A 513 38.90 -26.57 -6.71
CA ASN A 513 40.00 -26.00 -7.50
C ASN A 513 39.65 -25.74 -8.98
N GLN A 514 38.40 -25.92 -9.39
CA GLN A 514 37.90 -25.61 -10.74
C GLN A 514 36.79 -24.55 -10.68
N PRO A 515 36.65 -23.68 -11.70
CA PRO A 515 35.47 -22.84 -11.80
C PRO A 515 34.24 -23.70 -12.12
N VAL A 516 33.07 -23.29 -11.61
CA VAL A 516 31.78 -23.90 -11.91
C VAL A 516 30.87 -22.85 -12.56
N GLU A 517 30.12 -23.24 -13.59
CA GLU A 517 29.08 -22.41 -14.19
C GLU A 517 27.73 -23.10 -13.98
N TYR A 518 26.82 -22.40 -13.31
CA TYR A 518 25.45 -22.84 -13.08
C TYR A 518 24.51 -22.13 -14.06
N LYS A 519 23.54 -22.88 -14.59
CA LYS A 519 22.31 -22.33 -15.16
C LYS A 519 21.34 -22.08 -14.01
N VAL A 520 20.67 -20.94 -14.04
CA VAL A 520 19.76 -20.49 -13.00
C VAL A 520 18.33 -20.54 -13.54
N SER A 521 17.41 -21.10 -12.77
CA SER A 521 15.98 -21.12 -13.07
C SER A 521 15.18 -21.04 -11.77
N TRP A 522 13.95 -20.54 -11.82
CA TRP A 522 13.08 -20.46 -10.65
C TRP A 522 11.62 -20.71 -11.04
N ARG A 523 10.79 -21.08 -10.07
CA ARG A 523 9.33 -21.24 -10.24
C ARG A 523 8.58 -21.00 -8.93
N PHE A 524 7.35 -20.47 -9.02
CA PHE A 524 6.37 -20.57 -7.94
C PHE A 524 5.80 -22.00 -7.82
N LEU A 525 5.24 -22.34 -6.66
CA LEU A 525 4.56 -23.62 -6.45
C LEU A 525 3.11 -23.65 -6.96
N LYS A 526 2.46 -22.49 -7.13
CA LYS A 526 1.13 -22.37 -7.72
C LYS A 526 1.25 -21.62 -9.06
N ASP A 527 0.96 -22.31 -10.16
CA ASP A 527 1.06 -21.73 -11.52
C ASP A 527 0.18 -20.49 -11.74
N SER A 528 -0.90 -20.31 -10.95
CA SER A 528 -1.73 -19.11 -11.01
C SER A 528 -0.99 -17.85 -10.52
N MET A 529 -0.25 -17.98 -9.41
CA MET A 529 0.44 -16.88 -8.73
C MET A 529 1.53 -16.24 -9.58
N GLY A 530 2.18 -17.01 -10.46
CA GLY A 530 3.18 -16.47 -11.39
C GLY A 530 2.62 -15.54 -12.48
N ASN A 531 1.30 -15.44 -12.63
CA ASN A 531 0.64 -14.52 -13.58
C ASN A 531 0.02 -13.29 -12.89
N GLU A 532 0.14 -13.15 -11.56
CA GLU A 532 -0.50 -12.10 -10.75
C GLU A 532 0.42 -10.87 -10.52
N GLY A 533 1.43 -10.70 -11.39
CA GLY A 533 2.34 -9.55 -11.38
C GLY A 533 3.58 -9.70 -10.51
N VAL A 534 3.68 -10.75 -9.69
CA VAL A 534 4.88 -11.07 -8.88
C VAL A 534 5.84 -11.96 -9.68
N SER A 535 7.14 -11.68 -9.63
CA SER A 535 8.18 -12.45 -10.34
C SER A 535 9.57 -12.27 -9.70
N LEU A 536 10.53 -13.12 -10.05
CA LEU A 536 11.95 -12.91 -9.73
C LEU A 536 12.75 -12.60 -11.01
N ASP A 537 13.64 -11.60 -10.94
CA ASP A 537 14.63 -11.29 -11.97
C ASP A 537 16.05 -11.57 -11.45
N MET A 538 16.87 -12.20 -12.28
CA MET A 538 18.22 -12.65 -11.98
C MET A 538 18.93 -13.10 -13.27
N PRO A 539 20.28 -13.20 -13.28
CA PRO A 539 21.01 -13.75 -14.41
C PRO A 539 20.62 -15.21 -14.72
N GLU A 540 20.40 -15.57 -15.99
CA GLU A 540 20.17 -16.96 -16.42
C GLU A 540 21.36 -17.90 -16.12
N ARG A 541 22.54 -17.34 -15.86
CA ARG A 541 23.78 -18.06 -15.53
C ARG A 541 24.63 -17.29 -14.55
N ILE A 542 25.34 -18.02 -13.70
CA ILE A 542 26.38 -17.49 -12.81
C ILE A 542 27.60 -18.39 -12.86
N SER A 543 28.81 -17.80 -12.88
CA SER A 543 30.07 -18.54 -12.84
C SER A 543 30.85 -18.17 -11.58
N VAL A 544 31.23 -19.18 -10.81
CA VAL A 544 31.99 -19.04 -9.56
C VAL A 544 33.41 -19.54 -9.80
N GLY A 545 34.39 -18.67 -9.58
CA GLY A 545 35.81 -19.00 -9.77
C GLY A 545 36.28 -20.12 -8.83
N ALA A 546 37.35 -20.82 -9.22
CA ALA A 546 38.01 -21.82 -8.36
C ALA A 546 38.47 -21.18 -7.05
N GLY A 547 38.06 -21.73 -5.90
CA GLY A 547 38.38 -21.18 -4.57
C GLY A 547 37.84 -19.77 -4.33
N GLY A 548 36.85 -19.33 -5.11
CA GLY A 548 36.35 -17.96 -5.12
C GLY A 548 34.87 -17.85 -4.75
N THR A 549 34.41 -16.60 -4.60
CA THR A 549 33.01 -16.26 -4.41
C THR A 549 32.42 -15.60 -5.65
N ALA A 550 31.09 -15.59 -5.75
CA ALA A 550 30.35 -14.79 -6.72
C ALA A 550 29.01 -14.36 -6.10
N ASP A 551 28.66 -13.09 -6.31
CA ASP A 551 27.41 -12.51 -5.81
C ASP A 551 26.40 -12.47 -6.95
N MET A 552 25.20 -12.99 -6.73
CA MET A 552 24.11 -13.01 -7.70
C MET A 552 22.90 -12.24 -7.15
N PRO A 553 22.44 -11.16 -7.80
CA PRO A 553 21.24 -10.47 -7.38
C PRO A 553 20.00 -11.34 -7.68
N VAL A 554 19.13 -11.48 -6.69
CA VAL A 554 17.81 -12.09 -6.80
C VAL A 554 16.80 -11.00 -6.50
N VAL A 555 16.20 -10.45 -7.56
CA VAL A 555 15.33 -9.27 -7.47
C VAL A 555 13.87 -9.71 -7.52
N LEU A 556 13.19 -9.64 -6.38
CA LEU A 556 11.74 -9.76 -6.32
C LEU A 556 11.10 -8.53 -6.97
N LYS A 557 10.30 -8.76 -8.01
CA LYS A 557 9.56 -7.72 -8.74
C LYS A 557 8.06 -7.93 -8.60
N GLY A 558 7.33 -6.84 -8.38
CA GLY A 558 5.87 -6.79 -8.48
C GLY A 558 5.47 -5.78 -9.55
N LYS A 559 4.37 -6.03 -10.27
CA LYS A 559 3.76 -5.05 -11.18
C LYS A 559 2.24 -5.08 -11.06
N ASN A 560 1.68 -4.03 -10.47
CA ASN A 560 0.24 -3.83 -10.26
C ASN A 560 -0.44 -5.04 -9.60
N THR A 561 0.27 -5.74 -8.71
CA THR A 561 -0.24 -6.90 -7.98
C THR A 561 -1.43 -6.49 -7.11
N SER A 562 -2.58 -7.09 -7.38
CA SER A 562 -3.86 -6.81 -6.70
C SER A 562 -4.27 -7.89 -5.71
N GLU A 563 -3.58 -9.03 -5.71
CA GLU A 563 -3.87 -10.18 -4.86
C GLU A 563 -2.85 -10.26 -3.71
N PRO A 564 -3.27 -10.05 -2.44
CA PRO A 564 -2.41 -10.27 -1.29
C PRO A 564 -2.33 -11.77 -0.93
N GLY A 565 -1.20 -12.18 -0.36
CA GLY A 565 -0.98 -13.52 0.20
C GLY A 565 0.46 -14.00 0.13
N TYR A 566 0.68 -15.24 0.55
CA TYR A 566 2.02 -15.85 0.57
C TYR A 566 2.39 -16.43 -0.80
N TYR A 567 3.38 -15.82 -1.45
CA TYR A 567 3.97 -16.27 -2.71
C TYR A 567 5.23 -17.09 -2.40
N GLU A 568 5.23 -18.37 -2.79
CA GLU A 568 6.28 -19.33 -2.45
C GLU A 568 6.76 -20.14 -3.66
N GLY A 569 8.03 -20.53 -3.66
CA GLY A 569 8.64 -21.21 -4.79
C GLY A 569 10.05 -21.72 -4.53
N TYR A 570 10.70 -22.18 -5.60
CA TYR A 570 12.07 -22.66 -5.56
C TYR A 570 12.91 -21.99 -6.64
N LEU A 571 14.10 -21.57 -6.24
CA LEU A 571 15.24 -21.24 -7.09
C LEU A 571 16.11 -22.49 -7.25
N THR A 572 16.59 -22.73 -8.46
CA THR A 572 17.33 -23.93 -8.85
C THR A 572 18.57 -23.55 -9.66
N LEU A 573 19.74 -24.02 -9.23
CA LEU A 573 21.01 -23.84 -9.92
C LEU A 573 21.52 -25.21 -10.40
N SER A 574 21.61 -25.41 -11.71
CA SER A 574 22.04 -26.67 -12.32
C SER A 574 23.37 -26.53 -13.08
N ALA A 575 24.30 -27.45 -12.83
CA ALA A 575 25.60 -27.52 -13.50
C ALA A 575 25.91 -28.96 -13.93
N ASP A 576 26.48 -29.13 -15.12
CA ASP A 576 26.76 -30.46 -15.67
C ASP A 576 27.87 -31.16 -14.83
N GLY A 577 27.51 -32.29 -14.20
CA GLY A 577 28.45 -33.10 -13.41
C GLY A 577 28.54 -32.74 -11.92
N TYR A 578 27.70 -31.83 -11.43
CA TYR A 578 27.58 -31.49 -10.00
C TYR A 578 26.13 -31.67 -9.52
N PRO A 579 25.89 -31.78 -8.20
CA PRO A 579 24.55 -31.69 -7.64
C PRO A 579 23.85 -30.39 -8.04
N GLU A 580 22.57 -30.49 -8.33
CA GLU A 580 21.67 -29.35 -8.47
C GLU A 580 21.46 -28.69 -7.10
N LEU A 581 21.48 -27.35 -7.05
CA LEU A 581 21.23 -26.59 -5.82
C LEU A 581 19.80 -26.06 -5.81
N THR A 582 19.03 -26.43 -4.80
CA THR A 582 17.65 -26.01 -4.53
C THR A 582 17.65 -24.97 -3.40
N LEU A 583 16.97 -23.84 -3.60
CA LEU A 583 16.76 -22.85 -2.55
C LEU A 583 15.27 -22.49 -2.48
N PRO A 584 14.57 -22.75 -1.36
CA PRO A 584 13.20 -22.28 -1.18
C PRO A 584 13.19 -20.76 -1.04
N PHE A 585 12.21 -20.11 -1.65
CA PHE A 585 11.95 -18.69 -1.47
C PHE A 585 10.49 -18.44 -1.11
N GLY A 586 10.24 -17.36 -0.37
CA GLY A 586 8.92 -17.00 0.12
C GLY A 586 8.81 -15.51 0.40
N VAL A 587 7.61 -14.97 0.17
CA VAL A 587 7.24 -13.59 0.48
C VAL A 587 5.76 -13.50 0.85
N GLU A 588 5.45 -12.80 1.94
CA GLU A 588 4.08 -12.39 2.24
C GLU A 588 3.79 -11.05 1.55
N VAL A 589 2.87 -11.03 0.61
CA VAL A 589 2.49 -9.84 -0.15
C VAL A 589 1.22 -9.24 0.44
N GLY A 590 1.32 -8.02 0.98
CA GLY A 590 0.21 -7.08 1.09
C GLY A 590 0.06 -6.28 -0.21
N THR A 591 -1.02 -5.51 -0.35
CA THR A 591 -1.27 -4.71 -1.57
C THR A 591 -1.55 -3.25 -1.28
N VAL A 592 -0.86 -2.35 -1.98
CA VAL A 592 -1.09 -0.90 -1.93
C VAL A 592 -1.76 -0.38 -3.20
N SER A 593 -2.74 0.51 -3.01
CA SER A 593 -3.44 1.19 -4.11
C SER A 593 -2.53 2.13 -4.89
N SER A 594 -2.95 2.53 -6.09
CA SER A 594 -2.23 3.55 -6.87
C SER A 594 -2.04 4.83 -6.07
N VAL A 595 -0.81 5.32 -5.99
CA VAL A 595 -0.49 6.63 -5.40
C VAL A 595 -0.57 7.78 -6.42
N ILE A 596 -0.69 7.46 -7.72
CA ILE A 596 -1.12 8.41 -8.74
C ILE A 596 -2.62 8.22 -8.95
N GLU A 597 -3.35 9.28 -8.72
CA GLU A 597 -4.79 9.29 -8.78
C GLU A 597 -5.23 10.07 -10.05
N SER A 598 -4.63 11.24 -10.36
CA SER A 598 -4.72 11.91 -11.68
C SER A 598 -3.36 12.26 -12.27
N ALA A 599 -3.35 12.41 -13.60
CA ALA A 599 -2.43 13.28 -14.32
C ALA A 599 -3.14 13.82 -15.58
N ALA A 600 -2.87 15.06 -15.96
CA ALA A 600 -3.41 15.74 -17.13
C ALA A 600 -2.46 16.84 -17.62
N VAL A 601 -2.60 17.26 -18.88
CA VAL A 601 -1.96 18.45 -19.45
C VAL A 601 -3.06 19.36 -19.97
N SER A 602 -3.02 20.64 -19.60
CA SER A 602 -4.06 21.63 -19.90
C SER A 602 -3.49 22.90 -20.56
N PRO A 603 -3.92 23.22 -21.80
CA PRO A 603 -4.62 22.32 -22.71
C PRO A 603 -3.70 21.21 -23.22
N ASP A 604 -4.30 20.07 -23.51
CA ASP A 604 -3.71 18.92 -24.20
C ASP A 604 -3.33 19.21 -25.67
N ILE A 605 -4.01 20.19 -26.28
CA ILE A 605 -3.72 20.70 -27.64
C ILE A 605 -3.27 22.16 -27.58
N PHE A 606 -2.10 22.47 -28.15
CA PHE A 606 -1.51 23.82 -28.07
C PHE A 606 -0.66 24.18 -29.30
N ASN A 607 -0.62 25.46 -29.69
CA ASN A 607 0.33 25.92 -30.71
C ASN A 607 1.75 26.12 -30.15
N SER A 608 2.75 25.93 -31.01
CA SER A 608 4.18 26.12 -30.69
C SER A 608 4.57 27.56 -30.30
N GLY A 609 3.72 28.55 -30.64
CA GLY A 609 3.83 29.94 -30.21
C GLY A 609 3.44 30.20 -28.76
N ARG A 610 2.88 29.20 -28.06
CA ARG A 610 2.52 29.29 -26.64
C ARG A 610 3.77 29.33 -25.75
N ASN A 611 3.66 30.06 -24.64
CA ASN A 611 4.75 30.22 -23.67
C ASN A 611 4.83 29.10 -22.64
N SER A 612 3.68 28.51 -22.27
CA SER A 612 3.58 27.36 -21.37
C SER A 612 2.24 26.63 -21.51
N VAL A 613 2.21 25.40 -21.02
CA VAL A 613 0.99 24.65 -20.66
C VAL A 613 1.10 24.20 -19.20
N GLU A 614 -0.03 23.86 -18.60
CA GLU A 614 -0.08 23.39 -17.22
C GLU A 614 -0.11 21.86 -17.21
N VAL A 615 0.85 21.21 -16.54
CA VAL A 615 0.78 19.78 -16.25
C VAL A 615 0.24 19.66 -14.84
N THR A 616 -0.93 19.06 -14.68
CA THR A 616 -1.54 18.78 -13.37
C THR A 616 -1.46 17.30 -13.07
N PHE A 617 -1.30 16.94 -11.81
CA PHE A 617 -1.37 15.58 -11.32
C PHE A 617 -1.62 15.61 -9.83
N GLU A 618 -2.16 14.52 -9.31
CA GLU A 618 -2.55 14.48 -7.92
C GLU A 618 -2.16 13.12 -7.33
N LEU A 619 -1.71 13.17 -6.07
CA LEU A 619 -0.85 12.16 -5.46
C LEU A 619 -1.27 11.89 -4.02
N SER A 620 -1.26 10.62 -3.62
CA SER A 620 -1.52 10.22 -2.23
C SER A 620 -0.43 10.72 -1.27
N GLU A 621 -0.67 10.63 0.04
CA GLU A 621 0.29 11.12 1.05
C GLU A 621 1.63 10.36 1.07
N ASP A 622 1.68 9.15 0.50
CA ASP A 622 2.79 8.20 0.63
C ASP A 622 3.86 8.31 -0.49
N VAL A 623 3.77 9.34 -1.34
CA VAL A 623 4.70 9.57 -2.44
C VAL A 623 6.02 10.20 -1.97
N TYR A 624 7.08 9.40 -2.06
CA TYR A 624 8.48 9.76 -1.85
C TYR A 624 9.04 10.73 -2.90
N GLY A 625 8.64 10.64 -4.16
CA GLY A 625 9.18 11.52 -5.22
C GLY A 625 8.50 11.34 -6.57
N THR A 626 8.84 12.17 -7.56
CA THR A 626 8.27 12.09 -8.92
C THR A 626 9.27 12.43 -10.02
N GLU A 627 9.05 11.86 -11.21
CA GLU A 627 9.76 12.16 -12.45
C GLU A 627 8.73 12.31 -13.60
N ILE A 628 8.96 13.23 -14.55
CA ILE A 628 8.05 13.49 -15.67
C ILE A 628 8.82 13.51 -16.99
N LEU A 629 8.34 12.71 -17.94
CA LEU A 629 9.05 12.38 -19.17
C LEU A 629 8.21 12.71 -20.39
N LEU A 630 8.88 13.05 -21.49
CA LEU A 630 8.30 13.12 -22.82
C LEU A 630 8.65 11.83 -23.56
N SER A 631 7.63 11.16 -24.08
CA SER A 631 7.72 9.92 -24.84
C SER A 631 6.92 10.05 -26.14
N ASP A 632 7.03 9.06 -27.01
CA ASP A 632 6.32 9.01 -28.29
C ASP A 632 4.80 8.78 -28.16
N GLU A 633 4.09 8.64 -29.29
CA GLU A 633 2.60 8.60 -29.33
C GLU A 633 2.00 7.43 -28.54
N ASP A 634 2.73 6.32 -28.36
CA ASP A 634 2.29 5.17 -27.56
C ASP A 634 3.02 5.01 -26.21
N GLY A 635 3.96 5.90 -25.88
CA GLY A 635 4.70 5.91 -24.62
C GLY A 635 5.72 4.78 -24.48
N SER A 636 6.18 4.20 -25.59
CA SER A 636 7.14 3.09 -25.60
C SER A 636 8.61 3.51 -25.68
N GLU A 637 8.91 4.70 -26.21
CA GLU A 637 10.26 5.27 -26.27
C GLU A 637 10.35 6.63 -25.53
N GLU A 638 11.16 6.68 -24.47
CA GLU A 638 11.44 7.90 -23.70
C GLU A 638 12.34 8.85 -24.52
N ILE A 639 11.76 9.92 -25.06
CA ILE A 639 12.44 10.94 -25.88
C ILE A 639 13.31 11.85 -25.00
N GLY A 640 12.80 12.25 -23.83
CA GLY A 640 13.52 13.15 -22.95
C GLY A 640 12.83 13.45 -21.63
N ILE A 641 13.53 14.19 -20.76
CA ILE A 641 13.09 14.52 -19.41
C ILE A 641 12.44 15.90 -19.42
N ILE A 642 11.17 15.99 -19.03
CA ILE A 642 10.46 17.27 -18.80
C ILE A 642 10.76 17.79 -17.40
N SER A 643 10.65 16.92 -16.40
CA SER A 643 11.05 17.17 -15.02
C SER A 643 11.84 15.96 -14.51
N PRO A 644 13.12 16.11 -14.12
CA PRO A 644 13.89 15.00 -13.57
C PRO A 644 13.29 14.52 -12.25
N PHE A 645 13.78 13.38 -11.75
CA PHE A 645 13.43 12.89 -10.42
C PHE A 645 13.59 13.99 -9.35
N THR A 646 12.53 14.17 -8.57
CA THR A 646 12.43 15.14 -7.47
C THR A 646 11.97 14.42 -6.21
N GLU A 647 12.71 14.59 -5.11
CA GLU A 647 12.28 14.10 -3.78
C GLU A 647 11.13 14.96 -3.22
N GLY A 648 10.20 14.29 -2.55
CA GLY A 648 8.86 14.76 -2.22
C GLY A 648 7.91 14.63 -3.42
N GLY A 649 6.70 14.10 -3.20
CA GLY A 649 5.64 14.12 -4.22
C GLY A 649 5.38 15.55 -4.72
N SER A 650 5.84 15.84 -5.94
CA SER A 650 6.01 17.23 -6.39
C SER A 650 4.67 17.94 -6.59
N GLY A 651 4.72 19.26 -6.77
CA GLY A 651 3.53 20.11 -6.76
C GLY A 651 2.48 19.67 -7.79
N LYS A 652 1.22 19.61 -7.35
CA LYS A 652 0.05 19.09 -8.09
C LYS A 652 -0.23 19.75 -9.43
N SER A 653 0.44 20.88 -9.68
CA SER A 653 0.49 21.57 -10.94
C SER A 653 1.86 22.20 -11.13
N PHE A 654 2.41 22.13 -12.34
CA PHE A 654 3.52 23.00 -12.77
C PHE A 654 3.32 23.49 -14.20
N ASN A 655 3.86 24.67 -14.48
CA ASN A 655 3.85 25.23 -15.83
C ASN A 655 5.05 24.66 -16.59
N TRP A 656 4.78 23.78 -17.54
CA TRP A 656 5.73 23.32 -18.53
C TRP A 656 5.88 24.40 -19.60
N ASP A 657 7.09 24.93 -19.79
CA ASP A 657 7.42 25.92 -20.82
C ASP A 657 7.54 25.33 -22.24
N LEU A 658 7.07 24.09 -22.40
CA LEU A 658 7.17 23.27 -23.60
C LEU A 658 8.62 22.91 -23.95
N THR A 659 9.54 22.85 -22.98
CA THR A 659 10.90 22.35 -23.18
C THR A 659 11.17 21.01 -22.48
N TYR A 660 12.08 20.20 -23.03
CA TYR A 660 12.55 18.96 -22.43
C TYR A 660 14.06 18.83 -22.63
N THR A 661 14.72 18.02 -21.80
CA THR A 661 16.12 17.62 -21.98
C THR A 661 16.14 16.33 -22.79
N ASP A 662 16.66 16.37 -24.01
CA ASP A 662 16.71 15.23 -24.92
C ASP A 662 17.65 14.12 -24.42
N ASN A 663 17.18 12.87 -24.40
CA ASN A 663 17.92 11.74 -23.82
C ASN A 663 19.19 11.36 -24.61
N ALA A 664 19.27 11.69 -25.90
CA ALA A 664 20.38 11.30 -26.77
C ALA A 664 21.51 12.35 -26.82
N SER A 665 21.18 13.63 -26.73
CA SER A 665 22.09 14.77 -26.83
C SER A 665 22.37 15.46 -25.48
N GLY A 666 21.41 15.45 -24.56
CA GLY A 666 21.46 16.19 -23.30
C GLY A 666 21.20 17.69 -23.42
N ASP A 667 20.82 18.18 -24.61
CA ASP A 667 20.46 19.58 -24.83
C ASP A 667 18.97 19.84 -24.51
N THR A 668 18.64 21.09 -24.14
CA THR A 668 17.25 21.52 -23.90
C THR A 668 16.59 21.95 -25.20
N GLU A 669 15.57 21.23 -25.64
CA GLU A 669 14.80 21.51 -26.88
C GLU A 669 13.37 21.96 -26.56
N LYS A 670 12.70 22.63 -27.52
CA LYS A 670 11.28 22.98 -27.43
C LYS A 670 10.44 22.02 -28.26
N VAL A 671 9.32 21.54 -27.73
CA VAL A 671 8.37 20.66 -28.42
C VAL A 671 7.96 21.22 -29.77
N ALA A 672 8.11 20.42 -30.82
CA ALA A 672 7.70 20.73 -32.18
C ALA A 672 6.24 20.31 -32.44
N ASP A 673 5.62 20.81 -33.51
CA ASP A 673 4.28 20.37 -33.93
C ASP A 673 4.26 18.84 -34.19
N GLY A 674 3.42 18.11 -33.47
CA GLY A 674 3.44 16.64 -33.38
C GLY A 674 2.63 16.09 -32.20
N LYS A 675 2.48 14.76 -32.13
CA LYS A 675 1.81 14.05 -31.03
C LYS A 675 2.84 13.37 -30.13
N TYR A 676 2.59 13.39 -28.82
CA TYR A 676 3.51 12.85 -27.81
C TYR A 676 2.72 12.33 -26.59
N THR A 677 3.40 11.60 -25.72
CA THR A 677 2.90 11.21 -24.40
C THR A 677 3.75 11.85 -23.30
N VAL A 678 3.11 12.52 -22.34
CA VAL A 678 3.74 12.95 -21.09
C VAL A 678 3.52 11.86 -20.05
N GLN A 679 4.59 11.29 -19.51
CA GLN A 679 4.53 10.20 -18.53
C GLN A 679 4.92 10.70 -17.14
N LEU A 680 4.04 10.53 -16.15
CA LEU A 680 4.33 10.79 -14.74
C LEU A 680 4.72 9.48 -14.05
N LYS A 681 5.93 9.44 -13.48
CA LYS A 681 6.37 8.40 -12.53
C LYS A 681 6.28 8.96 -11.11
N ALA A 682 5.64 8.25 -10.19
CA ALA A 682 5.57 8.61 -8.77
C ALA A 682 6.07 7.46 -7.89
N TYR A 683 7.00 7.76 -6.99
CA TYR A 683 7.75 6.79 -6.20
C TYR A 683 7.23 6.78 -4.75
N THR A 684 7.23 5.64 -4.07
CA THR A 684 6.88 5.52 -2.63
C THR A 684 8.10 5.19 -1.77
N SER A 685 7.92 5.14 -0.45
CA SER A 685 8.90 4.60 0.51
C SER A 685 8.29 3.40 1.27
N PRO A 686 8.79 2.16 1.13
CA PRO A 686 9.94 1.75 0.31
C PRO A 686 9.71 1.96 -1.20
N PHE A 687 10.82 1.94 -1.95
CA PHE A 687 10.93 2.30 -3.37
C PHE A 687 10.08 1.39 -4.29
N HIS A 688 8.80 1.73 -4.43
CA HIS A 688 7.94 1.31 -5.54
C HIS A 688 7.75 2.51 -6.45
N TYR A 689 7.36 2.32 -7.71
CA TYR A 689 6.94 3.44 -8.56
C TYR A 689 5.67 3.13 -9.35
N PHE A 690 4.84 4.15 -9.54
CA PHE A 690 3.58 4.12 -10.25
C PHE A 690 3.73 4.96 -11.50
N LEU A 691 3.01 4.63 -12.58
CA LEU A 691 3.13 5.29 -13.89
C LEU A 691 1.75 5.75 -14.38
N LYS A 692 1.68 6.96 -14.95
CA LYS A 692 0.47 7.51 -15.58
C LYS A 692 0.83 8.25 -16.87
N ASP A 693 0.21 7.82 -17.97
CA ASP A 693 0.41 8.37 -19.32
C ASP A 693 -0.64 9.44 -19.66
N VAL A 694 -0.21 10.54 -20.29
CA VAL A 694 -1.07 11.67 -20.70
C VAL A 694 -0.76 12.11 -22.14
N PRO A 695 -1.65 11.89 -23.12
CA PRO A 695 -1.43 12.31 -24.51
C PRO A 695 -1.46 13.83 -24.70
N VAL A 696 -0.61 14.36 -25.58
CA VAL A 696 -0.57 15.79 -25.96
C VAL A 696 -0.33 15.98 -27.47
N HIS A 697 -0.77 17.13 -28.02
CA HIS A 697 -0.67 17.47 -29.44
C HIS A 697 -0.28 18.94 -29.66
N ALA A 698 0.90 19.17 -30.23
CA ALA A 698 1.33 20.50 -30.65
C ALA A 698 0.84 20.81 -32.09
N TYR A 699 0.09 21.90 -32.28
CA TYR A 699 -0.59 22.26 -33.54
C TYR A 699 -0.69 23.79 -33.75
N SER A 700 -0.10 24.31 -34.83
CA SER A 700 0.13 25.77 -35.02
C SER A 700 -0.53 26.43 -36.25
N VAL A 701 -1.64 25.90 -36.79
CA VAL A 701 -2.27 26.39 -38.04
C VAL A 701 -3.55 27.21 -37.78
N THR A 702 -3.66 28.40 -38.37
CA THR A 702 -4.75 29.37 -38.12
C THR A 702 -6.03 29.10 -38.95
N PRO A 703 -7.25 29.28 -38.40
CA PRO A 703 -8.52 29.21 -39.15
C PRO A 703 -8.73 30.30 -40.22
N GLU A 704 -9.61 30.05 -41.18
CA GLU A 704 -10.07 30.98 -42.24
C GLU A 704 -11.60 31.20 -42.21
N ILE A 705 -12.11 32.37 -42.64
CA ILE A 705 -13.55 32.73 -42.64
C ILE A 705 -14.05 32.97 -44.08
N GLU A 706 -15.29 32.56 -44.40
CA GLU A 706 -15.97 32.77 -45.70
C GLU A 706 -17.48 33.09 -45.50
N LEU A 707 -18.05 34.06 -46.22
CA LEU A 707 -19.52 34.34 -46.21
C LEU A 707 -20.26 33.69 -47.38
N LEU A 708 -21.50 33.24 -47.15
CA LEU A 708 -22.26 32.36 -48.04
C LEU A 708 -23.75 32.76 -48.22
N GLY A 709 -24.07 34.06 -48.40
CA GLY A 709 -25.40 34.48 -48.89
C GLY A 709 -25.84 35.90 -48.49
N GLU A 710 -26.46 36.63 -49.44
CA GLU A 710 -26.92 38.02 -49.28
C GLU A 710 -28.45 38.20 -49.50
N ASP A 711 -29.28 37.16 -49.37
CA ASP A 711 -30.74 37.32 -49.52
C ASP A 711 -31.38 37.91 -48.25
N LEU A 712 -31.66 39.21 -48.33
CA LEU A 712 -32.00 40.03 -47.17
C LEU A 712 -33.49 40.30 -47.03
N SER A 713 -34.39 39.78 -47.88
CA SER A 713 -35.84 40.10 -47.79
C SER A 713 -36.41 39.83 -46.40
N ASP A 714 -35.95 38.74 -45.79
CA ASP A 714 -36.45 38.17 -44.53
C ASP A 714 -35.40 38.31 -43.40
N ASN A 715 -34.46 39.26 -43.53
CA ASN A 715 -33.45 39.62 -42.51
C ASN A 715 -32.47 38.48 -42.14
N HIS A 716 -31.78 37.88 -43.11
CA HIS A 716 -30.91 36.72 -42.93
C HIS A 716 -29.54 36.85 -43.63
N PHE A 717 -28.47 36.31 -43.04
CA PHE A 717 -27.15 36.08 -43.70
C PHE A 717 -26.38 34.91 -43.04
N SER A 718 -25.41 34.31 -43.75
CA SER A 718 -24.69 33.09 -43.32
C SER A 718 -23.26 32.97 -43.86
N GLY A 719 -22.47 31.99 -43.37
CA GLY A 719 -21.09 31.75 -43.78
C GLY A 719 -20.51 30.42 -43.27
N LYS A 720 -19.19 30.24 -43.40
CA LYS A 720 -18.42 29.05 -43.01
C LYS A 720 -17.00 29.39 -42.56
N ILE A 721 -16.47 28.62 -41.60
CA ILE A 721 -15.12 28.69 -41.05
C ILE A 721 -14.37 27.41 -41.44
N LYS A 722 -13.09 27.53 -41.84
CA LYS A 722 -12.21 26.39 -42.19
C LYS A 722 -11.08 26.28 -41.18
N SER A 723 -10.84 25.07 -40.68
CA SER A 723 -9.79 24.70 -39.72
C SER A 723 -9.62 23.18 -39.70
N TYR A 724 -8.57 22.68 -39.06
CA TYR A 724 -8.44 21.24 -38.76
C TYR A 724 -9.70 20.70 -38.06
N PHE A 725 -10.26 21.44 -37.10
CA PHE A 725 -11.43 21.02 -36.35
C PHE A 725 -12.73 20.97 -37.19
N SER A 726 -12.87 21.79 -38.24
CA SER A 726 -14.01 21.67 -39.17
C SER A 726 -13.85 20.52 -40.16
N ASP A 727 -12.61 20.14 -40.49
CA ASP A 727 -12.32 19.00 -41.35
C ASP A 727 -12.53 17.67 -40.60
N GLU A 728 -12.28 17.64 -39.28
CA GLU A 728 -12.60 16.53 -38.38
C GLU A 728 -14.07 16.50 -37.92
N GLY A 729 -14.88 17.54 -38.21
CA GLY A 729 -16.30 17.60 -37.84
C GLY A 729 -16.57 17.92 -36.36
N GLU A 730 -15.68 18.68 -35.73
CA GLU A 730 -15.69 19.04 -34.30
C GLU A 730 -15.68 20.58 -34.10
N ALA A 731 -15.98 21.36 -35.14
CA ALA A 731 -15.86 22.82 -35.10
C ALA A 731 -16.77 23.48 -34.04
N SER A 732 -17.96 22.95 -33.77
CA SER A 732 -18.88 23.49 -32.77
C SER A 732 -18.32 23.44 -31.33
N LYS A 733 -17.42 22.47 -31.06
CA LYS A 733 -16.80 22.24 -29.75
C LYS A 733 -15.40 22.85 -29.63
N ALA A 734 -14.70 22.97 -30.75
CA ALA A 734 -13.28 23.36 -30.78
C ALA A 734 -13.01 24.77 -31.34
N LEU A 735 -14.01 25.45 -31.91
CA LEU A 735 -13.94 26.85 -32.31
C LEU A 735 -14.86 27.70 -31.44
N SER A 736 -14.37 28.86 -31.02
CA SER A 736 -15.17 29.90 -30.37
C SER A 736 -15.20 31.14 -31.26
N GLY A 737 -16.37 31.74 -31.47
CA GLY A 737 -16.49 32.91 -32.33
C GLY A 737 -17.68 33.80 -32.04
N GLY A 738 -17.62 35.03 -32.52
CA GLY A 738 -18.65 36.04 -32.29
C GLY A 738 -18.71 37.08 -33.40
N TYR A 739 -19.83 37.81 -33.46
CA TYR A 739 -20.08 38.86 -34.44
C TYR A 739 -20.39 40.23 -33.80
N THR A 740 -20.03 41.28 -34.52
CA THR A 740 -20.29 42.70 -34.19
C THR A 740 -20.99 43.37 -35.37
N LEU A 741 -22.14 44.02 -35.11
CA LEU A 741 -22.93 44.77 -36.07
C LEU A 741 -22.85 46.27 -35.78
N GLU A 742 -22.34 47.02 -36.75
CA GLU A 742 -22.12 48.47 -36.67
C GLU A 742 -22.84 49.19 -37.82
N ASN A 743 -23.32 50.41 -37.59
CA ASN A 743 -23.77 51.28 -38.66
C ASN A 743 -23.22 52.70 -38.48
N SER A 744 -23.71 53.69 -39.22
CA SER A 744 -23.26 55.08 -39.12
C SER A 744 -23.49 55.75 -37.74
N GLY A 745 -24.25 55.12 -36.84
CA GLY A 745 -24.40 55.50 -35.43
C GLY A 745 -23.47 54.74 -34.46
N GLY A 746 -22.59 53.87 -34.97
CA GLY A 746 -21.71 52.99 -34.19
C GLY A 746 -22.24 51.56 -34.03
N VAL A 747 -21.54 50.75 -33.24
CA VAL A 747 -21.94 49.39 -32.86
C VAL A 747 -23.33 49.40 -32.22
N TYR A 748 -24.27 48.66 -32.80
CA TYR A 748 -25.65 48.57 -32.32
C TYR A 748 -26.06 47.17 -31.85
N ARG A 749 -25.27 46.13 -32.15
CA ARG A 749 -25.47 44.78 -31.66
C ARG A 749 -24.17 43.97 -31.72
N ASN A 750 -23.89 43.22 -30.66
CA ASN A 750 -22.93 42.11 -30.70
C ASN A 750 -23.70 40.82 -30.39
N GLY A 751 -23.13 39.67 -30.75
CA GLY A 751 -23.64 38.36 -30.36
C GLY A 751 -22.60 37.28 -30.60
N ASP A 752 -22.78 36.15 -29.93
CA ASP A 752 -21.97 34.96 -30.17
C ASP A 752 -22.40 34.31 -31.50
N LEU A 753 -21.49 33.57 -32.12
CA LEU A 753 -21.74 32.90 -33.39
C LEU A 753 -22.08 31.43 -33.11
N GLU A 754 -23.28 31.00 -33.48
CA GLU A 754 -23.63 29.58 -33.51
C GLU A 754 -22.90 28.97 -34.72
N ILE A 755 -21.92 28.10 -34.43
CA ILE A 755 -21.04 27.42 -35.40
C ILE A 755 -21.38 25.93 -35.37
N GLU A 756 -21.78 25.39 -36.51
CA GLU A 756 -22.06 23.96 -36.70
C GLU A 756 -20.75 23.14 -36.75
N ASP A 757 -20.84 21.82 -36.58
CA ASP A 757 -19.67 20.91 -36.59
C ASP A 757 -18.84 20.97 -37.89
N ASP A 758 -19.45 21.33 -39.03
CA ASP A 758 -18.77 21.52 -40.31
C ASP A 758 -18.15 22.93 -40.48
N GLY A 759 -18.27 23.79 -39.47
CA GLY A 759 -17.83 25.18 -39.46
C GLY A 759 -18.83 26.19 -40.03
N SER A 760 -20.04 25.80 -40.47
CA SER A 760 -21.04 26.75 -40.98
C SER A 760 -21.73 27.57 -39.87
N PHE A 761 -22.25 28.75 -40.22
CA PHE A 761 -22.95 29.65 -39.28
C PHE A 761 -24.03 30.49 -39.97
N ALA A 762 -25.01 30.99 -39.20
CA ALA A 762 -26.08 31.86 -39.70
C ALA A 762 -26.56 32.91 -38.67
N VAL A 763 -27.08 34.04 -39.17
CA VAL A 763 -27.60 35.16 -38.37
C VAL A 763 -28.93 35.66 -38.95
N THR A 764 -30.03 35.50 -38.20
CA THR A 764 -31.41 35.78 -38.67
C THR A 764 -32.18 36.74 -37.75
N ASN A 765 -32.97 37.63 -38.34
CA ASN A 765 -33.80 38.65 -37.68
C ASN A 765 -33.01 39.62 -36.77
N LYS A 766 -31.76 39.92 -37.14
CA LYS A 766 -30.85 40.74 -36.30
C LYS A 766 -30.54 42.12 -36.86
N LEU A 767 -30.68 42.33 -38.17
CA LEU A 767 -30.39 43.59 -38.85
C LEU A 767 -31.50 44.61 -38.59
N ARG A 768 -31.13 45.89 -38.54
CA ARG A 768 -32.07 47.01 -38.62
C ARG A 768 -32.25 47.42 -40.08
N ALA A 769 -33.35 48.11 -40.39
CA ALA A 769 -33.52 48.71 -41.71
C ALA A 769 -32.41 49.76 -41.98
N GLY A 770 -31.77 49.69 -43.15
CA GLY A 770 -30.56 50.46 -43.48
C GLY A 770 -29.24 49.65 -43.43
N GLU A 771 -28.14 50.27 -43.87
CA GLU A 771 -26.82 49.63 -44.00
C GLU A 771 -26.17 49.25 -42.65
N THR A 772 -25.44 48.12 -42.63
CA THR A 772 -24.76 47.56 -41.45
C THR A 772 -23.43 46.89 -41.84
N THR A 773 -22.35 47.19 -41.13
CA THR A 773 -21.08 46.44 -41.15
C THR A 773 -21.15 45.26 -40.18
N VAL A 774 -20.71 44.08 -40.63
CA VAL A 774 -20.61 42.84 -39.83
C VAL A 774 -19.13 42.54 -39.60
N THR A 775 -18.66 42.33 -38.38
CA THR A 775 -17.30 41.84 -38.08
C THR A 775 -17.39 40.50 -37.39
N ILE A 776 -16.57 39.52 -37.77
CA ILE A 776 -16.52 38.17 -37.20
C ILE A 776 -15.11 37.90 -36.67
N GLU A 777 -15.00 37.27 -35.50
CA GLU A 777 -13.75 36.89 -34.84
C GLU A 777 -13.87 35.44 -34.35
N VAL A 778 -12.84 34.62 -34.56
CA VAL A 778 -12.82 33.19 -34.24
C VAL A 778 -11.48 32.78 -33.63
N THR A 779 -11.48 31.88 -32.64
CA THR A 779 -10.29 31.26 -32.03
C THR A 779 -10.48 29.75 -31.86
N ASP A 780 -9.47 28.95 -32.18
CA ASP A 780 -9.47 27.49 -32.03
C ASP A 780 -8.94 26.98 -30.67
N ARG A 781 -9.14 25.69 -30.40
CA ARG A 781 -8.72 25.01 -29.15
C ARG A 781 -7.20 25.04 -28.91
N ALA A 782 -6.38 25.05 -29.97
CA ALA A 782 -4.92 25.15 -29.85
C ALA A 782 -4.45 26.59 -29.53
N GLY A 783 -5.33 27.59 -29.72
CA GLY A 783 -5.11 29.00 -29.44
C GLY A 783 -4.79 29.85 -30.68
N ASN A 784 -5.07 29.35 -31.89
CA ASN A 784 -4.90 30.11 -33.14
C ASN A 784 -6.17 30.94 -33.44
N ALA A 785 -6.03 32.20 -33.87
CA ALA A 785 -7.15 33.15 -33.98
C ALA A 785 -7.15 34.00 -35.26
N VAL A 786 -8.35 34.40 -35.71
CA VAL A 786 -8.62 35.15 -36.96
C VAL A 786 -9.79 36.14 -36.81
N LYS A 787 -9.81 37.24 -37.60
CA LYS A 787 -10.83 38.31 -37.53
C LYS A 787 -11.04 39.06 -38.86
N GLU A 788 -12.29 39.21 -39.32
CA GLU A 788 -12.67 39.81 -40.62
C GLU A 788 -13.98 40.65 -40.61
N SER A 789 -14.29 41.42 -41.67
CA SER A 789 -15.47 42.34 -41.73
C SER A 789 -16.15 42.49 -43.12
N PHE A 790 -17.49 42.71 -43.14
CA PHE A 790 -18.44 42.66 -44.30
C PHE A 790 -19.62 43.69 -44.19
N LEU A 791 -20.61 43.79 -45.13
CA LEU A 791 -21.65 44.88 -45.18
C LEU A 791 -23.07 44.45 -45.75
N VAL A 792 -24.24 44.85 -45.17
CA VAL A 792 -25.66 44.40 -45.49
C VAL A 792 -26.86 45.41 -45.20
N ASN A 793 -28.16 45.19 -45.59
CA ASN A 793 -29.33 46.18 -45.54
C ASN A 793 -30.84 45.64 -45.58
N TRP A 794 -31.88 46.18 -44.85
CA TRP A 794 -33.31 45.61 -44.69
C TRP A 794 -34.60 46.57 -44.46
N SER A 795 -35.87 46.11 -44.10
CA SER A 795 -37.22 46.84 -44.05
C SER A 795 -38.37 46.39 -43.01
N GLY A 796 -39.73 46.67 -43.17
CA GLY A 796 -40.92 46.09 -42.38
C GLY A 796 -42.27 46.89 -42.03
N ILE A 797 -43.38 46.22 -41.53
CA ILE A 797 -44.54 46.63 -40.58
C ILE A 797 -46.05 46.96 -41.00
N TYR A 798 -47.10 46.57 -40.19
CA TYR A 798 -48.57 46.98 -40.16
C TYR A 798 -48.93 47.88 -38.93
N GLN A 799 -49.94 48.79 -38.91
CA GLN A 799 -50.10 49.74 -37.77
C GLN A 799 -51.41 50.53 -37.51
N LYS A 800 -51.45 51.25 -36.37
CA LYS A 800 -52.45 52.28 -36.03
C LYS A 800 -52.67 53.28 -37.16
N GLY A 801 -53.94 53.50 -37.52
CA GLY A 801 -54.34 54.31 -38.68
C GLY A 801 -54.75 53.47 -39.89
N ASP A 802 -54.36 52.20 -39.93
CA ASP A 802 -54.78 51.26 -40.97
C ASP A 802 -56.27 50.89 -40.82
N GLN A 803 -56.91 50.59 -41.95
CA GLN A 803 -58.32 50.22 -42.06
C GLN A 803 -58.50 49.03 -42.99
N GLY A 804 -59.29 48.04 -42.57
CA GLY A 804 -59.58 46.85 -43.36
C GLY A 804 -59.98 45.66 -42.49
N GLU A 805 -60.48 44.60 -43.13
CA GLU A 805 -61.13 43.48 -42.44
C GLU A 805 -60.21 42.74 -41.45
N GLY A 806 -58.90 42.67 -41.73
CA GLY A 806 -57.89 42.09 -40.83
C GLY A 806 -57.80 42.76 -39.45
N VAL A 807 -58.22 44.03 -39.34
CA VAL A 807 -58.21 44.77 -38.07
C VAL A 807 -59.44 44.46 -37.20
N LYS A 808 -60.57 44.05 -37.81
CA LYS A 808 -61.82 43.78 -37.09
C LYS A 808 -61.78 42.42 -36.39
N GLN A 809 -61.35 41.40 -37.11
CA GLN A 809 -61.23 40.01 -36.62
C GLN A 809 -60.29 39.91 -35.40
N LEU A 810 -59.19 40.65 -35.46
CA LEU A 810 -58.17 40.75 -34.43
C LEU A 810 -58.73 41.11 -33.04
N LYS A 811 -59.83 41.87 -32.96
CA LYS A 811 -60.40 42.37 -31.69
C LYS A 811 -61.28 41.37 -30.95
N GLN A 812 -62.10 40.61 -31.68
CA GLN A 812 -63.05 39.66 -31.06
C GLN A 812 -62.32 38.49 -30.41
N ASN A 813 -61.18 38.11 -30.99
CA ASN A 813 -60.35 37.02 -30.53
C ASN A 813 -59.60 37.38 -29.23
N LEU A 814 -59.12 38.62 -29.08
CA LEU A 814 -58.52 39.15 -27.84
C LEU A 814 -59.43 39.03 -26.61
N GLY A 815 -60.73 39.26 -26.76
CA GLY A 815 -61.65 39.34 -25.63
C GLY A 815 -61.92 38.00 -24.95
N LYS A 816 -62.01 36.91 -25.73
CA LYS A 816 -62.23 35.55 -25.22
C LYS A 816 -61.02 35.00 -24.45
N LEU A 817 -59.81 35.48 -24.74
CA LEU A 817 -58.59 35.18 -24.00
C LEU A 817 -58.36 36.14 -22.80
N GLY A 818 -59.26 37.11 -22.58
CA GLY A 818 -59.22 38.01 -21.42
C GLY A 818 -58.53 39.38 -21.64
N PHE A 819 -58.18 39.76 -22.88
CA PHE A 819 -57.42 40.98 -23.17
C PHE A 819 -58.25 42.20 -23.60
N GLU A 820 -59.51 42.02 -23.97
CA GLU A 820 -60.45 43.05 -24.47
C GLU A 820 -61.86 42.79 -23.89
N SER A 821 -62.71 43.81 -23.74
CA SER A 821 -64.01 43.66 -23.05
C SER A 821 -65.20 44.26 -23.83
N SER A 822 -65.52 43.69 -25.00
CA SER A 822 -66.70 44.04 -25.81
C SER A 822 -67.15 42.88 -26.72
N GLU A 823 -68.45 42.62 -26.81
CA GLU A 823 -69.01 41.50 -27.59
C GLU A 823 -69.20 41.81 -29.10
N ASP A 824 -69.21 43.08 -29.53
CA ASP A 824 -69.38 43.47 -30.96
C ASP A 824 -68.52 44.72 -31.33
N PRO A 825 -67.30 44.55 -31.90
CA PRO A 825 -66.35 45.64 -32.14
C PRO A 825 -66.25 46.15 -33.60
N ALA A 826 -65.76 47.39 -33.75
CA ALA A 826 -65.62 48.10 -35.04
C ALA A 826 -64.29 47.84 -35.79
N ASP A 827 -64.29 48.10 -37.10
CA ASP A 827 -63.29 47.77 -38.14
C ASP A 827 -62.06 48.68 -38.23
N TYR A 828 -61.91 49.64 -37.31
CA TYR A 828 -60.86 50.66 -37.33
C TYR A 828 -59.78 50.45 -36.27
N PHE A 829 -58.49 50.56 -36.63
CA PHE A 829 -57.38 50.42 -35.68
C PHE A 829 -57.19 51.72 -34.89
N GLY A 830 -57.65 51.73 -33.63
CA GLY A 830 -57.57 52.88 -32.73
C GLY A 830 -57.17 52.51 -31.30
N ASP A 831 -57.00 53.54 -30.47
CA ASP A 831 -56.31 53.55 -29.17
C ASP A 831 -56.71 52.46 -28.15
N GLY A 832 -57.94 51.92 -28.23
CA GLY A 832 -58.37 50.82 -27.36
C GLY A 832 -57.75 49.48 -27.76
N THR A 833 -57.80 49.18 -29.06
CA THR A 833 -57.29 47.93 -29.63
C THR A 833 -55.78 47.91 -29.69
N GLU A 834 -55.13 49.06 -29.92
CA GLU A 834 -53.69 49.24 -29.74
C GLU A 834 -53.23 48.69 -28.37
N LYS A 835 -53.95 49.05 -27.30
CA LYS A 835 -53.66 48.63 -25.92
C LYS A 835 -54.11 47.22 -25.57
N ALA A 836 -55.12 46.67 -26.25
CA ALA A 836 -55.52 45.28 -26.08
C ALA A 836 -54.51 44.34 -26.77
N LEU A 837 -54.02 44.73 -27.95
CA LEU A 837 -52.91 44.08 -28.63
C LEU A 837 -51.65 44.17 -27.80
N GLU A 838 -51.24 45.34 -27.31
CA GLU A 838 -50.04 45.48 -26.46
C GLU A 838 -50.04 44.51 -25.27
N LYS A 839 -51.20 44.21 -24.69
CA LYS A 839 -51.34 43.25 -23.59
C LYS A 839 -51.31 41.79 -24.03
N PHE A 840 -51.97 41.46 -25.13
CA PHE A 840 -51.96 40.11 -25.70
C PHE A 840 -50.58 39.76 -26.27
N GLN A 841 -49.97 40.70 -26.99
CA GLN A 841 -48.59 40.66 -27.47
C GLN A 841 -47.67 40.35 -26.30
N ALA A 842 -47.73 41.14 -25.22
CA ALA A 842 -46.94 40.90 -24.02
C ALA A 842 -47.19 39.52 -23.40
N TYR A 843 -48.43 39.03 -23.40
CA TYR A 843 -48.81 37.77 -22.74
C TYR A 843 -48.36 36.54 -23.51
N TYR A 844 -48.64 36.47 -24.81
CA TYR A 844 -48.21 35.35 -25.66
C TYR A 844 -46.83 35.58 -26.30
N SER A 845 -46.06 36.51 -25.73
CA SER A 845 -44.64 36.80 -26.00
C SER A 845 -44.33 37.20 -27.45
N VAL A 846 -45.18 38.07 -27.97
CA VAL A 846 -45.10 38.69 -29.29
C VAL A 846 -44.70 40.17 -29.15
N PRO A 847 -43.98 40.80 -30.11
CA PRO A 847 -43.52 42.17 -29.96
C PRO A 847 -44.63 43.17 -29.59
N VAL A 848 -44.44 43.87 -28.47
CA VAL A 848 -45.40 44.85 -27.93
C VAL A 848 -45.24 46.18 -28.68
N THR A 849 -45.94 46.28 -29.81
CA THR A 849 -45.73 47.35 -30.79
C THR A 849 -46.93 48.27 -30.96
N GLY A 850 -48.10 47.93 -30.39
CA GLY A 850 -49.36 48.65 -30.64
C GLY A 850 -49.86 48.45 -32.08
N LYS A 851 -49.36 47.40 -32.75
CA LYS A 851 -49.38 47.23 -34.19
C LYS A 851 -49.57 45.76 -34.51
N ALA A 852 -50.44 45.43 -35.45
CA ALA A 852 -50.67 44.05 -35.89
C ALA A 852 -49.59 43.59 -36.87
N ASP A 853 -48.32 43.73 -36.49
CA ASP A 853 -47.19 43.17 -37.22
C ASP A 853 -47.30 41.64 -37.35
N GLU A 854 -46.44 41.09 -38.20
CA GLU A 854 -46.49 39.71 -38.69
C GLU A 854 -46.51 38.68 -37.55
N ASP A 855 -45.67 38.87 -36.55
CA ASP A 855 -45.61 38.01 -35.37
C ASP A 855 -46.96 38.01 -34.62
N THR A 856 -47.55 39.18 -34.42
CA THR A 856 -48.72 39.41 -33.54
C THR A 856 -49.98 38.66 -33.97
N GLN A 857 -50.24 38.59 -35.28
CA GLN A 857 -51.48 38.00 -35.77
C GLN A 857 -51.45 36.46 -35.68
N ASN A 858 -50.29 35.85 -35.94
CA ASN A 858 -50.13 34.39 -35.95
C ASN A 858 -50.47 33.74 -34.59
N LYS A 859 -50.15 34.43 -33.49
CA LYS A 859 -50.29 33.88 -32.13
C LYS A 859 -51.74 33.87 -31.61
N LEU A 860 -52.62 34.61 -32.26
CA LEU A 860 -53.91 35.05 -31.71
C LEU A 860 -55.08 34.12 -32.06
N ASP A 861 -54.97 33.39 -33.17
CA ASP A 861 -55.92 32.36 -33.58
C ASP A 861 -55.62 30.99 -32.94
N GLU A 862 -54.36 30.76 -32.55
CA GLU A 862 -53.87 29.51 -31.93
C GLU A 862 -54.62 29.16 -30.62
N GLN A 863 -54.75 30.14 -29.73
CA GLN A 863 -55.04 29.92 -28.30
C GLN A 863 -56.54 29.81 -27.94
N LEU A 864 -57.43 30.00 -28.91
CA LEU A 864 -58.88 30.14 -28.67
C LEU A 864 -59.69 28.84 -28.66
N SER A 865 -59.04 27.70 -28.89
CA SER A 865 -59.72 26.44 -29.24
C SER A 865 -59.64 25.34 -28.16
N THR A 866 -59.03 25.63 -27.02
CA THR A 866 -58.25 24.63 -26.27
C THR A 866 -58.30 24.73 -24.72
N ILE A 867 -59.11 25.60 -24.13
CA ILE A 867 -59.00 25.99 -22.70
C ILE A 867 -60.08 25.41 -21.76
N PHE A 868 -59.76 25.11 -20.49
CA PHE A 868 -60.71 24.67 -19.42
C PHE A 868 -60.78 25.65 -18.22
N MET A 869 -61.96 25.82 -17.59
CA MET A 869 -62.17 26.77 -16.46
C MET A 869 -63.29 26.38 -15.46
N ASP A 870 -63.46 27.15 -14.38
CA ASP A 870 -64.48 26.90 -13.33
C ASP A 870 -65.90 26.79 -13.88
N GLY A 871 -66.67 25.86 -13.31
CA GLY A 871 -68.01 25.50 -13.79
C GLY A 871 -68.04 24.54 -14.99
N ASN A 872 -66.91 24.27 -15.64
CA ASN A 872 -66.83 23.21 -16.66
C ASN A 872 -67.00 21.82 -16.03
N ALA A 873 -67.58 20.88 -16.79
CA ALA A 873 -67.74 19.49 -16.39
C ALA A 873 -67.47 18.58 -17.60
N ASP A 874 -66.35 17.86 -17.52
CA ASP A 874 -65.78 17.07 -18.62
C ASP A 874 -64.99 15.89 -18.03
N PRO A 875 -65.10 14.66 -18.59
CA PRO A 875 -64.32 13.52 -18.13
C PRO A 875 -62.80 13.77 -18.03
N ALA A 876 -62.19 14.54 -18.94
CA ALA A 876 -60.75 14.83 -18.96
C ALA A 876 -60.27 15.57 -17.70
N ILE A 877 -61.17 16.28 -16.99
CA ILE A 877 -60.85 16.96 -15.73
C ILE A 877 -60.48 15.95 -14.61
N ARG A 878 -60.90 14.67 -14.71
CA ARG A 878 -60.41 13.62 -13.80
C ARG A 878 -58.93 13.35 -14.02
N GLU A 879 -58.53 13.22 -15.28
CA GLU A 879 -57.15 12.90 -15.69
C GLU A 879 -56.21 14.06 -15.34
N LEU A 880 -56.63 15.30 -15.59
CA LEU A 880 -55.95 16.53 -15.14
C LEU A 880 -55.66 16.52 -13.63
N LYS A 881 -56.62 16.13 -12.78
CA LYS A 881 -56.41 16.08 -11.31
C LYS A 881 -55.45 14.98 -10.87
N VAL A 882 -55.50 13.82 -11.54
CA VAL A 882 -54.57 12.72 -11.28
C VAL A 882 -53.16 13.13 -11.70
N LYS A 883 -53.01 13.73 -12.89
CA LYS A 883 -51.75 14.26 -13.43
C LYS A 883 -51.13 15.32 -12.52
N LEU A 884 -51.91 16.32 -12.08
CA LEU A 884 -51.47 17.33 -11.10
C LEU A 884 -50.93 16.69 -9.81
N THR A 885 -51.63 15.70 -9.25
CA THR A 885 -51.22 15.05 -7.99
C THR A 885 -49.87 14.35 -8.12
N HIS A 886 -49.64 13.64 -9.23
CA HIS A 886 -48.39 12.92 -9.49
C HIS A 886 -47.25 13.85 -9.95
N LEU A 887 -47.56 15.01 -10.53
CA LEU A 887 -46.61 16.11 -10.73
C LEU A 887 -46.28 16.87 -9.42
N GLY A 888 -46.92 16.52 -8.30
CA GLY A 888 -46.65 17.04 -6.95
C GLY A 888 -47.67 18.05 -6.42
N PHE A 889 -48.66 18.47 -7.23
CA PHE A 889 -49.59 19.56 -6.94
C PHE A 889 -50.94 19.07 -6.42
N GLY A 890 -51.37 19.56 -5.25
CA GLY A 890 -52.61 19.16 -4.60
C GLY A 890 -52.56 17.75 -3.99
N ASN A 891 -53.63 17.31 -3.33
CA ASN A 891 -53.72 15.96 -2.73
C ASN A 891 -55.11 15.36 -3.00
N PHE A 892 -55.37 15.03 -4.26
CA PHE A 892 -56.63 14.43 -4.66
C PHE A 892 -56.63 12.91 -4.40
N PRO A 893 -57.77 12.29 -4.02
CA PRO A 893 -57.85 10.85 -3.84
C PRO A 893 -57.75 10.12 -5.20
N GLU A 894 -57.36 8.84 -5.18
CA GLU A 894 -57.15 7.98 -6.38
C GLU A 894 -58.30 7.97 -7.41
N ARG A 895 -59.52 8.35 -7.01
CA ARG A 895 -60.69 8.46 -7.89
C ARG A 895 -61.39 9.82 -7.75
N PRO A 896 -60.91 10.88 -8.44
CA PRO A 896 -61.46 12.23 -8.34
C PRO A 896 -62.72 12.45 -9.21
N SER A 897 -63.35 13.62 -9.02
CA SER A 897 -64.55 14.07 -9.77
C SER A 897 -64.21 14.78 -11.09
N ASP A 898 -65.15 14.79 -12.04
CA ASP A 898 -65.09 15.41 -13.38
C ASP A 898 -65.48 16.90 -13.44
N ARG A 899 -65.74 17.53 -12.29
CA ARG A 899 -66.09 18.96 -12.24
C ARG A 899 -64.87 19.81 -11.99
N TYR A 900 -64.63 20.81 -12.83
CA TYR A 900 -63.70 21.88 -12.51
C TYR A 900 -64.41 22.81 -11.53
N GLY A 901 -63.86 22.91 -10.32
CA GLY A 901 -64.45 23.67 -9.22
C GLY A 901 -63.39 24.55 -8.54
N PRO A 902 -63.75 25.36 -7.53
CA PRO A 902 -62.83 26.31 -6.89
C PRO A 902 -61.55 25.68 -6.33
N VAL A 903 -61.62 24.44 -5.83
CA VAL A 903 -60.43 23.70 -5.36
C VAL A 903 -59.53 23.25 -6.52
N THR A 904 -60.12 22.94 -7.69
CA THR A 904 -59.34 22.62 -8.91
C THR A 904 -58.69 23.87 -9.46
N SER A 905 -59.44 24.98 -9.55
CA SER A 905 -58.92 26.30 -9.92
C SER A 905 -57.73 26.67 -9.03
N SER A 906 -57.88 26.58 -7.70
CA SER A 906 -56.79 26.92 -6.77
C SER A 906 -55.54 26.05 -6.90
N VAL A 907 -55.66 24.77 -7.28
CA VAL A 907 -54.49 23.90 -7.50
C VAL A 907 -53.87 24.15 -8.87
N VAL A 908 -54.66 24.55 -9.86
CA VAL A 908 -54.15 25.04 -11.16
C VAL A 908 -53.51 26.42 -11.01
N ASP A 909 -54.04 27.30 -10.15
CA ASP A 909 -53.40 28.56 -9.76
C ASP A 909 -52.03 28.29 -9.13
N ASP A 910 -51.93 27.31 -8.20
CA ASP A 910 -50.65 26.92 -7.61
C ASP A 910 -49.68 26.32 -8.63
N PHE A 911 -50.17 25.52 -9.59
CA PHE A 911 -49.37 24.98 -10.71
C PHE A 911 -48.88 26.10 -11.64
N GLN A 912 -49.80 26.95 -12.13
CA GLN A 912 -49.49 28.11 -12.98
C GLN A 912 -48.46 29.01 -12.29
N LYS A 913 -48.68 29.35 -11.02
CA LYS A 913 -47.78 30.17 -10.20
C LYS A 913 -46.41 29.52 -10.01
N HIS A 914 -46.34 28.20 -9.84
CA HIS A 914 -45.07 27.47 -9.73
C HIS A 914 -44.29 27.47 -11.05
N TYR A 915 -44.96 27.28 -12.18
CA TYR A 915 -44.36 27.30 -13.51
C TYR A 915 -44.30 28.70 -14.15
N GLY A 916 -44.57 29.77 -13.38
CA GLY A 916 -44.47 31.16 -13.82
C GLY A 916 -45.52 31.61 -14.85
N LEU A 917 -46.57 30.82 -15.07
CA LEU A 917 -47.67 31.11 -15.98
C LEU A 917 -48.62 32.15 -15.36
N THR A 918 -49.48 32.74 -16.19
CA THR A 918 -50.47 33.70 -15.67
C THR A 918 -51.48 32.99 -14.78
N VAL A 919 -51.46 33.37 -13.50
CA VAL A 919 -52.37 32.87 -12.47
C VAL A 919 -53.77 33.43 -12.71
N ASN A 920 -54.61 32.63 -13.36
CA ASN A 920 -56.00 32.97 -13.71
C ASN A 920 -56.99 31.83 -13.46
N GLY A 921 -56.52 30.67 -13.00
CA GLY A 921 -57.31 29.47 -12.72
C GLY A 921 -57.81 28.71 -13.96
N ILE A 922 -57.48 29.20 -15.16
CA ILE A 922 -57.90 28.66 -16.47
C ILE A 922 -56.77 27.79 -17.01
N ALA A 923 -57.01 26.50 -17.19
CA ALA A 923 -56.06 25.63 -17.88
C ALA A 923 -56.17 25.84 -19.40
N ASP A 924 -55.45 26.84 -19.91
CA ASP A 924 -55.26 27.13 -21.35
C ASP A 924 -54.19 26.24 -21.99
N ASP A 925 -53.91 26.35 -23.31
CA ASP A 925 -52.86 25.57 -23.98
C ASP A 925 -51.48 25.74 -23.32
N VAL A 926 -51.17 26.96 -22.88
CA VAL A 926 -49.91 27.26 -22.20
C VAL A 926 -49.83 26.49 -20.87
N THR A 927 -50.95 26.34 -20.16
CA THR A 927 -51.04 25.60 -18.91
C THR A 927 -51.12 24.08 -19.11
N LEU A 928 -51.97 23.60 -20.04
CA LEU A 928 -52.19 22.19 -20.34
C LEU A 928 -50.99 21.57 -21.06
N GLY A 929 -50.48 22.23 -22.11
CA GLY A 929 -49.28 21.80 -22.82
C GLY A 929 -48.06 21.76 -21.91
N LYS A 930 -47.96 22.69 -20.93
CA LYS A 930 -46.93 22.61 -19.90
C LYS A 930 -47.13 21.42 -18.96
N MET A 931 -48.35 21.14 -18.52
CA MET A 931 -48.66 20.00 -17.66
C MET A 931 -48.46 18.65 -18.37
N ASP A 932 -48.78 18.56 -19.66
CA ASP A 932 -48.59 17.37 -20.47
C ASP A 932 -47.11 17.15 -20.79
N ALA A 933 -46.37 18.19 -21.15
CA ALA A 933 -44.92 18.12 -21.36
C ALA A 933 -44.13 17.73 -20.09
N GLU A 934 -44.59 18.09 -18.90
CA GLU A 934 -43.99 17.57 -17.65
C GLU A 934 -44.49 16.16 -17.28
N TRP A 935 -45.66 15.73 -17.75
CA TRP A 935 -46.15 14.36 -17.51
C TRP A 935 -45.46 13.32 -18.39
N ASP A 936 -45.23 13.63 -19.66
CA ASP A 936 -44.67 12.66 -20.61
C ASP A 936 -43.17 12.40 -20.36
N LYS A 937 -42.51 13.29 -19.61
CA LYS A 937 -41.17 13.10 -19.05
C LYS A 937 -41.14 12.18 -17.82
N ALA A 938 -42.27 11.82 -17.22
CA ALA A 938 -42.32 11.01 -16.00
C ALA A 938 -42.24 9.50 -16.31
N LEU A 939 -41.31 8.79 -15.66
CA LEU A 939 -41.19 7.34 -15.74
C LEU A 939 -42.07 6.67 -14.66
N LYS A 940 -42.93 5.73 -15.05
CA LYS A 940 -43.99 5.15 -14.19
C LYS A 940 -44.27 3.67 -14.50
N ASP A 941 -44.95 3.01 -13.56
CA ASP A 941 -45.29 1.58 -13.65
C ASP A 941 -46.04 1.24 -14.96
N GLY A 942 -45.50 0.28 -15.71
CA GLY A 942 -45.98 -0.11 -17.04
C GLY A 942 -45.19 0.47 -18.22
N ASP A 943 -44.34 1.48 -18.03
CA ASP A 943 -43.44 1.97 -19.09
C ASP A 943 -42.39 0.91 -19.47
N ASP A 944 -41.94 0.92 -20.73
CA ASP A 944 -40.91 0.00 -21.25
C ASP A 944 -39.98 0.74 -22.22
N SER A 945 -38.89 1.34 -21.70
CA SER A 945 -38.00 2.19 -22.48
C SER A 945 -36.55 2.17 -21.98
N GLU A 946 -35.62 2.65 -22.81
CA GLU A 946 -34.20 2.76 -22.45
C GLU A 946 -33.98 3.73 -21.29
N ALA A 947 -34.73 4.84 -21.23
CA ALA A 947 -34.71 5.79 -20.11
C ALA A 947 -35.07 5.14 -18.76
N VAL A 948 -35.88 4.08 -18.74
CA VAL A 948 -36.14 3.29 -17.52
C VAL A 948 -34.92 2.44 -17.13
N ARG A 949 -34.15 1.93 -18.10
CA ARG A 949 -32.90 1.20 -17.85
C ARG A 949 -31.83 2.16 -17.32
N GLU A 950 -31.66 3.30 -17.99
CA GLU A 950 -30.77 4.39 -17.60
C GLU A 950 -31.12 4.95 -16.21
N MET A 951 -32.39 5.24 -15.92
CA MET A 951 -32.82 5.66 -14.58
C MET A 951 -32.51 4.60 -13.51
N LYS A 952 -32.65 3.30 -13.81
CA LYS A 952 -32.24 2.23 -12.88
C LYS A 952 -30.73 2.20 -12.66
N MET A 953 -29.93 2.36 -13.70
CA MET A 953 -28.46 2.47 -13.60
C MET A 953 -28.05 3.71 -12.78
N ASN A 954 -28.67 4.85 -13.06
CA ASN A 954 -28.46 6.12 -12.36
C ASN A 954 -28.86 6.04 -10.87
N LEU A 955 -29.97 5.37 -10.55
CA LEU A 955 -30.34 5.11 -9.16
C LEU A 955 -29.32 4.18 -8.48
N THR A 956 -28.89 3.09 -9.12
CA THR A 956 -27.81 2.24 -8.60
C THR A 956 -26.52 3.03 -8.37
N ALA A 957 -26.14 3.93 -9.30
CA ALA A 957 -24.97 4.80 -9.18
C ALA A 957 -25.06 5.84 -8.06
N LEU A 958 -26.28 6.28 -7.72
CA LEU A 958 -26.58 7.09 -6.53
C LEU A 958 -26.77 6.24 -5.25
N GLY A 959 -26.58 4.92 -5.32
CA GLY A 959 -26.67 3.99 -4.17
C GLY A 959 -28.06 3.40 -3.88
N PHE A 960 -29.03 3.56 -4.78
CA PHE A 960 -30.43 3.13 -4.61
C PHE A 960 -30.81 1.95 -5.51
N GLY A 961 -31.07 0.80 -4.86
CA GLY A 961 -31.42 -0.44 -5.53
C GLY A 961 -30.19 -1.23 -6.00
N ASN A 962 -30.39 -2.53 -6.27
CA ASN A 962 -29.35 -3.42 -6.79
C ASN A 962 -29.85 -4.07 -8.09
N PHE A 963 -29.95 -3.25 -9.14
CA PHE A 963 -30.31 -3.71 -10.47
C PHE A 963 -29.08 -4.31 -11.18
N PRO A 964 -29.22 -5.40 -11.96
CA PRO A 964 -28.08 -6.00 -12.67
C PRO A 964 -27.51 -5.05 -13.73
N GLU A 965 -26.25 -5.25 -14.09
CA GLU A 965 -25.45 -4.39 -15.00
C GLU A 965 -26.16 -4.01 -16.32
N PHE A 966 -27.02 -4.89 -16.84
CA PHE A 966 -27.99 -4.55 -17.89
C PHE A 966 -29.43 -4.78 -17.38
N PRO A 967 -30.08 -3.77 -16.78
CA PRO A 967 -31.46 -3.90 -16.29
C PRO A 967 -32.48 -4.09 -17.42
N SER A 968 -33.64 -4.65 -17.07
CA SER A 968 -34.78 -4.62 -17.99
C SER A 968 -35.30 -3.19 -18.18
N THR A 969 -35.81 -2.89 -19.37
CA THR A 969 -36.43 -1.60 -19.73
C THR A 969 -37.83 -1.41 -19.14
N ARG A 970 -38.46 -2.47 -18.60
CA ARG A 970 -39.79 -2.38 -17.98
C ARG A 970 -39.74 -1.74 -16.60
N TYR A 971 -40.53 -0.70 -16.38
CA TYR A 971 -40.79 -0.13 -15.07
C TYR A 971 -41.88 -0.98 -14.41
N GLY A 972 -41.55 -1.60 -13.27
CA GLY A 972 -42.46 -2.49 -12.54
C GLY A 972 -42.58 -2.12 -11.06
N PRO A 973 -43.39 -2.86 -10.27
CA PRO A 973 -43.64 -2.55 -8.86
C PRO A 973 -42.37 -2.48 -7.99
N VAL A 974 -41.34 -3.27 -8.30
CA VAL A 974 -40.04 -3.22 -7.61
C VAL A 974 -39.29 -1.91 -7.88
N THR A 975 -39.36 -1.41 -9.12
CA THR A 975 -38.75 -0.12 -9.50
C THR A 975 -39.50 1.05 -8.88
N SER A 976 -40.83 0.98 -8.83
CA SER A 976 -41.69 1.93 -8.11
C SER A 976 -41.34 2.02 -6.62
N GLY A 977 -41.01 0.88 -5.99
CA GLY A 977 -40.48 0.82 -4.62
C GLY A 977 -39.17 1.59 -4.45
N VAL A 978 -38.13 1.25 -5.22
CA VAL A 978 -36.81 1.92 -5.13
C VAL A 978 -36.89 3.43 -5.39
N VAL A 979 -37.75 3.86 -6.33
CA VAL A 979 -38.01 5.30 -6.59
C VAL A 979 -38.72 5.98 -5.41
N SER A 980 -39.58 5.25 -4.69
CA SER A 980 -40.22 5.75 -3.46
C SER A 980 -39.19 5.97 -2.34
N ASP A 981 -38.27 5.02 -2.16
CA ASP A 981 -37.19 5.09 -1.16
C ASP A 981 -36.22 6.26 -1.46
N PHE A 982 -35.90 6.48 -2.74
CA PHE A 982 -35.14 7.66 -3.19
C PHE A 982 -35.89 8.98 -2.94
N GLN A 983 -37.20 9.02 -3.22
CA GLN A 983 -38.03 10.20 -2.96
C GLN A 983 -38.09 10.53 -1.47
N GLU A 984 -38.30 9.53 -0.60
CA GLU A 984 -38.40 9.72 0.85
C GLU A 984 -37.08 10.22 1.45
N SER A 985 -35.97 9.57 1.12
CA SER A 985 -34.63 9.94 1.62
C SER A 985 -34.20 11.37 1.25
N HIS A 986 -34.66 11.90 0.12
CA HIS A 986 -34.36 13.26 -0.34
C HIS A 986 -35.47 14.29 -0.02
N SER A 987 -36.40 13.95 0.88
CA SER A 987 -37.54 14.80 1.28
C SER A 987 -38.42 15.27 0.10
N LEU A 988 -38.43 14.51 -0.99
CA LEU A 988 -39.37 14.69 -2.10
C LEU A 988 -40.71 14.06 -1.75
N ARG A 989 -41.75 14.40 -2.51
CA ARG A 989 -43.06 13.81 -2.31
C ARG A 989 -43.12 12.39 -2.85
N VAL A 990 -43.20 11.42 -1.95
CA VAL A 990 -43.28 9.99 -2.26
C VAL A 990 -44.53 9.69 -3.10
N SER A 991 -44.30 9.08 -4.26
CA SER A 991 -45.34 8.68 -5.23
C SER A 991 -44.99 7.42 -6.03
N GLY A 992 -43.75 6.94 -5.96
CA GLY A 992 -43.25 5.79 -6.75
C GLY A 992 -43.16 6.03 -8.26
N THR A 993 -43.58 7.21 -8.73
CA THR A 993 -43.42 7.70 -10.09
C THR A 993 -42.21 8.63 -10.13
N ALA A 994 -41.24 8.36 -10.99
CA ALA A 994 -40.13 9.28 -11.21
C ALA A 994 -40.60 10.42 -12.13
N ASN A 995 -41.30 11.39 -11.55
CA ASN A 995 -41.75 12.62 -12.22
C ASN A 995 -40.56 13.57 -12.51
N PRO A 996 -40.70 14.65 -13.30
CA PRO A 996 -39.58 15.54 -13.60
C PRO A 996 -38.94 16.20 -12.39
N ILE A 997 -39.64 16.39 -11.27
CA ILE A 997 -39.00 16.91 -10.04
C ILE A 997 -38.09 15.83 -9.44
N THR A 998 -38.48 14.56 -9.52
CA THR A 998 -37.69 13.41 -9.05
C THR A 998 -36.55 13.09 -10.01
N LEU A 999 -36.82 13.03 -11.32
CA LEU A 999 -35.81 12.83 -12.35
C LEU A 999 -34.84 14.00 -12.40
N LYS A 1000 -35.31 15.26 -12.32
CA LYS A 1000 -34.43 16.43 -12.14
C LYS A 1000 -33.74 16.39 -10.78
N LYS A 1001 -34.20 15.67 -9.75
CA LYS A 1001 -33.42 15.53 -8.51
C LYS A 1001 -32.37 14.43 -8.57
N ILE A 1002 -32.68 13.30 -9.19
CA ILE A 1002 -31.70 12.27 -9.59
C ILE A 1002 -30.64 12.94 -10.46
N GLU A 1003 -31.08 13.63 -11.51
CA GLU A 1003 -30.25 14.37 -12.45
C GLU A 1003 -29.55 15.57 -11.80
N GLU A 1004 -30.12 16.32 -10.85
CA GLU A 1004 -29.41 17.36 -10.08
C GLU A 1004 -28.32 16.78 -9.17
N LEU A 1005 -28.50 15.56 -8.65
CA LEU A 1005 -27.44 14.85 -7.94
C LEU A 1005 -26.41 14.24 -8.91
N LEU A 1006 -26.71 14.20 -10.21
CA LEU A 1006 -25.79 13.84 -11.29
C LEU A 1006 -25.25 15.07 -12.07
N GLN A 1007 -25.86 16.26 -11.90
CA GLN A 1007 -25.58 17.56 -12.55
C GLN A 1007 -25.09 18.64 -11.56
N ALA A 1008 -25.09 18.37 -10.25
CA ALA A 1008 -24.22 19.04 -9.28
C ALA A 1008 -22.79 18.54 -9.53
N ALA A 1009 -22.34 18.83 -10.75
CA ALA A 1009 -21.37 18.14 -11.57
C ALA A 1009 -20.86 19.16 -12.59
N PHE A 1010 -20.24 20.22 -12.08
CA PHE A 1010 -19.74 21.31 -12.91
C PHE A 1010 -18.59 20.80 -13.77
N LYS A 1011 -18.62 21.03 -15.08
CA LYS A 1011 -17.58 20.61 -16.03
C LYS A 1011 -17.15 21.77 -16.91
N ASP A 1012 -16.11 21.55 -17.71
CA ASP A 1012 -15.64 22.60 -18.61
C ASP A 1012 -16.74 23.11 -19.55
N GLY A 1013 -16.84 24.43 -19.67
CA GLY A 1013 -17.88 25.14 -20.41
C GLY A 1013 -19.02 25.68 -19.53
N ASP A 1014 -19.24 25.18 -18.32
CA ASP A 1014 -20.35 25.65 -17.47
C ASP A 1014 -20.13 27.11 -16.98
N ASP A 1015 -21.19 27.92 -16.93
CA ASP A 1015 -21.18 29.25 -16.27
C ASP A 1015 -22.36 29.34 -15.30
N HIS A 1016 -22.08 29.14 -14.01
CA HIS A 1016 -23.11 28.99 -12.97
C HIS A 1016 -22.76 29.86 -11.75
N PRO A 1017 -23.73 30.56 -11.12
CA PRO A 1017 -23.47 31.38 -9.94
C PRO A 1017 -22.71 30.63 -8.83
N ASP A 1018 -22.99 29.34 -8.65
CA ASP A 1018 -22.37 28.50 -7.61
C ASP A 1018 -20.95 28.03 -7.95
N ILE A 1019 -20.50 28.14 -9.20
CA ILE A 1019 -19.09 27.91 -9.56
C ILE A 1019 -18.18 28.96 -8.88
N ARG A 1020 -18.69 30.17 -8.57
CA ARG A 1020 -17.91 31.17 -7.83
C ARG A 1020 -17.64 30.76 -6.37
N PRO A 1021 -18.64 30.46 -5.51
CA PRO A 1021 -18.38 29.96 -4.18
C PRO A 1021 -17.67 28.61 -4.21
N PHE A 1022 -17.91 27.75 -5.21
CA PHE A 1022 -17.12 26.53 -5.44
C PHE A 1022 -15.62 26.81 -5.69
N LYS A 1023 -15.28 27.78 -6.54
CA LYS A 1023 -13.89 28.25 -6.70
C LYS A 1023 -13.33 28.85 -5.43
N GLN A 1024 -14.13 29.58 -4.66
CA GLN A 1024 -13.71 30.11 -3.36
C GLN A 1024 -13.50 28.98 -2.34
N LYS A 1025 -14.30 27.91 -2.39
CA LYS A 1025 -14.13 26.66 -1.63
C LYS A 1025 -12.83 25.95 -2.03
N LEU A 1026 -12.52 25.84 -3.32
CA LEU A 1026 -11.26 25.32 -3.84
C LEU A 1026 -10.06 26.21 -3.44
N THR A 1027 -10.15 27.54 -3.57
CA THR A 1027 -9.09 28.45 -3.12
C THR A 1027 -8.90 28.42 -1.59
N ALA A 1028 -9.96 28.19 -0.82
CA ALA A 1028 -9.88 27.92 0.63
C ALA A 1028 -9.29 26.52 0.94
N LEU A 1029 -9.49 25.57 0.03
CA LEU A 1029 -8.64 24.38 -0.18
C LEU A 1029 -7.16 24.75 -0.22
N GLY A 1030 -6.82 25.70 -1.08
CA GLY A 1030 -5.48 25.86 -1.63
C GLY A 1030 -5.36 25.12 -2.98
N TYR A 1031 -6.43 25.21 -3.77
CA TYR A 1031 -6.58 24.73 -5.15
C TYR A 1031 -7.04 25.89 -6.03
N GLY A 1032 -6.29 26.19 -7.09
CA GLY A 1032 -6.52 27.35 -7.95
C GLY A 1032 -6.31 28.70 -7.25
N ASN A 1033 -5.40 29.51 -7.79
CA ASN A 1033 -5.18 30.89 -7.35
C ASN A 1033 -6.23 31.84 -7.96
N PHE A 1034 -7.51 31.57 -7.72
CA PHE A 1034 -8.59 32.43 -8.21
C PHE A 1034 -8.59 33.76 -7.42
N PRO A 1035 -8.84 34.91 -8.07
CA PRO A 1035 -8.96 36.18 -7.36
C PRO A 1035 -10.15 36.14 -6.38
N GLU A 1036 -10.13 36.92 -5.28
CA GLU A 1036 -11.15 36.92 -4.20
C GLU A 1036 -12.62 36.90 -4.67
N ARG A 1037 -12.89 37.38 -5.89
CA ARG A 1037 -14.20 37.29 -6.55
C ARG A 1037 -14.05 36.55 -7.89
N PRO A 1038 -13.96 35.21 -7.92
CA PRO A 1038 -13.70 34.44 -9.13
C PRO A 1038 -14.78 34.62 -10.22
N SER A 1039 -14.48 34.28 -11.47
CA SER A 1039 -15.52 34.13 -12.49
C SER A 1039 -16.44 32.95 -12.16
N THR A 1040 -17.71 33.07 -12.53
CA THR A 1040 -18.72 31.98 -12.47
C THR A 1040 -18.55 30.95 -13.59
N ARG A 1041 -17.63 31.18 -14.54
CA ARG A 1041 -17.27 30.23 -15.60
C ARG A 1041 -16.33 29.15 -15.10
N TYR A 1042 -16.78 27.91 -15.13
CA TYR A 1042 -15.94 26.73 -15.04
C TYR A 1042 -15.33 26.51 -16.42
N GLY A 1043 -14.29 27.29 -16.72
CA GLY A 1043 -13.48 27.11 -17.93
C GLY A 1043 -12.35 26.10 -17.71
N PRO A 1044 -11.41 25.93 -18.67
CA PRO A 1044 -10.35 24.92 -18.58
C PRO A 1044 -9.42 25.10 -17.37
N VAL A 1045 -9.29 26.32 -16.85
CA VAL A 1045 -8.55 26.64 -15.61
C VAL A 1045 -9.31 26.14 -14.36
N THR A 1046 -10.63 26.05 -14.42
CA THR A 1046 -11.45 25.54 -13.31
C THR A 1046 -11.61 24.04 -13.39
N GLU A 1047 -11.81 23.51 -14.59
CA GLU A 1047 -11.77 22.07 -14.85
C GLU A 1047 -10.39 21.51 -14.49
N GLY A 1048 -9.30 22.19 -14.89
CA GLY A 1048 -7.93 21.88 -14.47
C GLY A 1048 -7.80 21.85 -12.94
N VAL A 1049 -8.25 22.89 -12.23
CA VAL A 1049 -8.23 22.94 -10.75
C VAL A 1049 -9.12 21.88 -10.08
N VAL A 1050 -10.03 21.23 -10.82
CA VAL A 1050 -10.86 20.13 -10.29
C VAL A 1050 -10.33 18.75 -10.67
N LYS A 1051 -9.70 18.63 -11.84
CA LYS A 1051 -8.74 17.56 -12.17
C LYS A 1051 -7.43 17.66 -11.36
N GLU A 1052 -7.31 18.72 -10.55
CA GLU A 1052 -6.32 18.98 -9.49
C GLU A 1052 -7.01 19.00 -8.10
N PHE A 1053 -8.26 18.56 -7.97
CA PHE A 1053 -8.90 18.33 -6.66
C PHE A 1053 -9.40 16.89 -6.47
N GLN A 1054 -9.98 16.30 -7.52
CA GLN A 1054 -10.65 15.01 -7.45
C GLN A 1054 -9.71 13.88 -7.02
N ALA A 1055 -8.45 13.98 -7.39
CA ALA A 1055 -7.51 12.90 -7.35
C ALA A 1055 -6.34 13.17 -6.39
N ASP A 1056 -6.49 14.08 -5.44
CA ASP A 1056 -5.74 14.06 -4.18
C ASP A 1056 -6.60 13.44 -3.06
N ASN A 1057 -7.71 12.83 -3.47
CA ASN A 1057 -8.91 12.59 -2.70
C ASN A 1057 -9.60 11.27 -3.08
N GLY A 1058 -8.98 10.47 -3.95
CA GLY A 1058 -9.35 9.13 -4.37
C GLY A 1058 -10.53 9.05 -5.32
N LEU A 1059 -10.95 10.16 -5.95
CA LEU A 1059 -12.18 10.21 -6.74
C LEU A 1059 -11.94 9.89 -8.21
N GLN A 1060 -13.00 9.50 -8.91
CA GLN A 1060 -12.96 9.29 -10.35
C GLN A 1060 -12.66 10.63 -11.05
N VAL A 1061 -11.52 10.70 -11.73
CA VAL A 1061 -11.01 11.92 -12.36
C VAL A 1061 -11.78 12.23 -13.64
N THR A 1062 -12.91 12.90 -13.49
CA THR A 1062 -13.80 13.26 -14.59
C THR A 1062 -13.62 14.71 -15.04
N GLY A 1063 -12.91 15.53 -14.27
CA GLY A 1063 -12.91 17.00 -14.38
C GLY A 1063 -14.29 17.64 -14.15
N THR A 1064 -15.27 16.81 -13.86
CA THR A 1064 -16.66 17.15 -13.62
C THR A 1064 -16.85 17.09 -12.12
N ALA A 1065 -17.03 18.24 -11.47
CA ALA A 1065 -17.19 18.38 -10.03
C ALA A 1065 -18.53 17.80 -9.54
N ASP A 1066 -18.72 16.49 -9.71
CA ASP A 1066 -19.92 15.70 -9.40
C ASP A 1066 -20.27 15.68 -7.91
N HIS A 1067 -21.40 15.07 -7.54
CA HIS A 1067 -21.84 15.08 -6.15
C HIS A 1067 -20.85 14.40 -5.21
N VAL A 1068 -20.02 13.47 -5.69
CA VAL A 1068 -18.95 12.84 -4.91
C VAL A 1068 -17.84 13.86 -4.67
N THR A 1069 -17.44 14.57 -5.71
CA THR A 1069 -16.45 15.65 -5.70
C THR A 1069 -16.88 16.82 -4.80
N MET A 1070 -18.11 17.31 -4.97
CA MET A 1070 -18.71 18.36 -4.15
C MET A 1070 -18.79 17.97 -2.68
N LYS A 1071 -19.22 16.74 -2.40
CA LYS A 1071 -19.26 16.21 -1.04
C LYS A 1071 -17.86 16.15 -0.42
N LYS A 1072 -16.84 15.76 -1.19
CA LYS A 1072 -15.46 15.69 -0.70
C LYS A 1072 -14.84 17.08 -0.47
N ILE A 1073 -15.17 18.08 -1.30
CA ILE A 1073 -14.80 19.49 -1.06
C ILE A 1073 -15.41 19.98 0.27
N ASP A 1074 -16.69 19.69 0.50
CA ASP A 1074 -17.40 20.11 1.71
C ASP A 1074 -16.94 19.35 2.97
N GLU A 1075 -16.56 18.08 2.82
CA GLU A 1075 -15.90 17.28 3.86
C GLU A 1075 -14.54 17.88 4.27
N LEU A 1076 -13.66 18.17 3.31
CA LEU A 1076 -12.34 18.73 3.60
C LEU A 1076 -12.40 20.17 4.15
N LEU A 1077 -13.44 20.93 3.79
CA LEU A 1077 -13.68 22.29 4.28
C LEU A 1077 -14.27 22.32 5.68
N GLN A 1078 -14.62 21.17 6.27
CA GLN A 1078 -15.11 21.12 7.63
C GLN A 1078 -14.08 21.76 8.57
N ILE A 1079 -14.51 22.86 9.21
CA ILE A 1079 -13.73 23.54 10.24
C ILE A 1079 -13.61 22.58 11.42
N VAL A 1080 -12.37 22.34 11.85
CA VAL A 1080 -12.07 21.48 13.00
C VAL A 1080 -11.74 22.33 14.22
N PHE A 1081 -10.91 23.39 14.07
CA PHE A 1081 -10.62 24.36 15.13
C PHE A 1081 -10.48 25.81 14.61
N GLU A 1082 -11.08 26.79 15.29
CA GLU A 1082 -10.96 28.23 15.00
C GLU A 1082 -10.87 29.11 16.27
N ASP A 1083 -10.63 30.42 16.11
CA ASP A 1083 -10.51 31.35 17.25
C ASP A 1083 -11.78 31.43 18.09
N GLY A 1084 -11.69 30.99 19.34
CA GLY A 1084 -12.81 30.87 20.26
C GLY A 1084 -13.05 29.45 20.79
N ASP A 1085 -12.57 28.42 20.08
CA ASP A 1085 -12.74 27.02 20.49
C ASP A 1085 -11.98 26.66 21.76
N ASP A 1086 -12.48 25.68 22.52
CA ASP A 1086 -11.91 25.22 23.79
C ASP A 1086 -12.09 23.70 23.94
N LEU A 1087 -11.20 22.95 23.28
CA LEU A 1087 -11.26 21.49 23.10
C LEU A 1087 -9.91 20.86 23.47
N GLU A 1088 -9.91 19.59 23.89
CA GLU A 1088 -8.67 18.93 24.37
C GLU A 1088 -7.70 18.67 23.22
N GLU A 1089 -8.22 18.41 22.03
CA GLU A 1089 -7.51 18.17 20.77
C GLU A 1089 -6.67 19.39 20.33
N ILE A 1090 -7.07 20.60 20.71
CA ILE A 1090 -6.29 21.84 20.48
C ILE A 1090 -5.00 21.84 21.31
N ARG A 1091 -4.92 21.08 22.40
CA ARG A 1091 -3.67 20.87 23.16
C ARG A 1091 -2.65 20.10 22.30
N ALA A 1092 -3.09 19.03 21.66
CA ALA A 1092 -2.27 18.23 20.75
C ALA A 1092 -1.80 19.09 19.57
N LEU A 1093 -2.74 19.75 18.86
CA LEU A 1093 -2.44 20.71 17.79
C LEU A 1093 -1.32 21.71 18.14
N LYS A 1094 -1.29 22.25 19.37
CA LYS A 1094 -0.24 23.19 19.79
C LYS A 1094 1.10 22.53 20.07
N GLN A 1095 1.10 21.32 20.59
CA GLN A 1095 2.32 20.54 20.79
C GLN A 1095 2.90 20.16 19.42
N ASP A 1096 2.05 19.70 18.51
CA ASP A 1096 2.31 19.38 17.11
C ASP A 1096 2.88 20.57 16.32
N LEU A 1097 2.28 21.76 16.43
CA LEU A 1097 2.81 22.99 15.86
C LEU A 1097 4.18 23.35 16.46
N THR A 1098 4.33 23.26 17.80
CA THR A 1098 5.61 23.56 18.48
C THR A 1098 6.71 22.59 18.07
N PHE A 1099 6.37 21.32 17.82
CA PHE A 1099 7.28 20.28 17.35
C PHE A 1099 7.88 20.64 15.98
N LEU A 1100 7.05 21.13 15.05
CA LEU A 1100 7.49 21.69 13.78
C LEU A 1100 8.13 23.09 13.90
N GLY A 1101 8.33 23.63 15.11
CA GLY A 1101 8.95 24.93 15.34
C GLY A 1101 8.01 26.14 15.19
N PHE A 1102 6.70 25.92 15.13
CA PHE A 1102 5.68 26.97 15.06
C PHE A 1102 5.15 27.34 16.45
N GLY A 1103 5.38 28.60 16.82
CA GLY A 1103 5.08 29.07 18.16
C GLY A 1103 6.05 28.51 19.21
N ASN A 1104 5.78 28.84 20.45
CA ASN A 1104 6.53 28.36 21.60
C ASN A 1104 5.55 28.10 22.74
N PHE A 1105 4.68 27.10 22.51
CA PHE A 1105 3.68 26.73 23.50
C PHE A 1105 4.33 25.89 24.62
N PRO A 1106 3.93 26.06 25.89
CA PRO A 1106 4.50 25.28 26.98
C PRO A 1106 4.11 23.80 26.84
N ASN A 1107 4.91 22.87 27.37
CA ASN A 1107 4.73 21.41 27.24
C ASN A 1107 3.33 20.87 27.62
N ARG A 1108 2.53 21.64 28.37
CA ARG A 1108 1.09 21.41 28.58
C ARG A 1108 0.31 22.68 28.22
N PRO A 1109 -0.03 22.90 26.94
CA PRO A 1109 -0.73 24.11 26.53
C PRO A 1109 -2.21 24.09 26.90
N SER A 1110 -2.87 25.25 26.80
CA SER A 1110 -4.33 25.35 26.98
C SER A 1110 -5.09 24.67 25.84
N THR A 1111 -6.28 24.16 26.16
CA THR A 1111 -7.31 23.69 25.23
C THR A 1111 -7.92 24.80 24.37
N ARG A 1112 -7.76 26.07 24.79
CA ARG A 1112 -8.35 27.21 24.09
C ARG A 1112 -7.58 27.64 22.86
N TYR A 1113 -8.19 27.58 21.69
CA TYR A 1113 -7.72 28.26 20.49
C TYR A 1113 -7.98 29.77 20.67
N GLY A 1114 -6.91 30.56 20.65
CA GLY A 1114 -6.96 32.02 20.84
C GLY A 1114 -6.19 32.75 19.74
N PRO A 1115 -6.15 34.09 19.72
CA PRO A 1115 -5.51 34.86 18.64
C PRO A 1115 -4.00 34.59 18.48
N VAL A 1116 -3.34 34.07 19.53
CA VAL A 1116 -1.95 33.60 19.47
C VAL A 1116 -1.85 32.24 18.76
N THR A 1117 -2.83 31.35 18.96
CA THR A 1117 -2.92 30.05 18.25
C THR A 1117 -3.32 30.27 16.80
N GLU A 1118 -4.31 31.13 16.55
CA GLU A 1118 -4.67 31.60 15.21
C GLU A 1118 -3.46 32.20 14.49
N GLY A 1119 -2.69 33.08 15.14
CA GLY A 1119 -1.46 33.64 14.58
C GLY A 1119 -0.41 32.58 14.23
N VAL A 1120 -0.15 31.63 15.14
CA VAL A 1120 0.82 30.54 14.90
C VAL A 1120 0.33 29.59 13.80
N VAL A 1121 -0.98 29.33 13.69
CA VAL A 1121 -1.56 28.55 12.58
C VAL A 1121 -1.49 29.33 11.27
N LYS A 1122 -1.65 30.66 11.27
CA LYS A 1122 -1.39 31.50 10.09
C LYS A 1122 0.06 31.43 9.64
N ASP A 1123 1.00 31.45 10.59
CA ASP A 1123 2.43 31.31 10.29
C ASP A 1123 2.75 29.91 9.73
N PHE A 1124 2.19 28.85 10.33
CA PHE A 1124 2.24 27.47 9.83
C PHE A 1124 1.66 27.35 8.41
N GLN A 1125 0.42 27.77 8.22
CA GLN A 1125 -0.27 27.72 6.93
C GLN A 1125 0.53 28.47 5.87
N LYS A 1126 0.95 29.71 6.16
CA LYS A 1126 1.76 30.52 5.25
C LYS A 1126 3.10 29.88 4.89
N TYR A 1127 3.75 29.20 5.83
CA TYR A 1127 5.02 28.53 5.59
C TYR A 1127 4.86 27.31 4.68
N TYR A 1128 3.85 26.47 4.92
CA TYR A 1128 3.52 25.31 4.07
C TYR A 1128 2.64 25.64 2.84
N GLY A 1129 2.50 26.92 2.48
CA GLY A 1129 1.77 27.36 1.28
C GLY A 1129 0.24 27.21 1.34
N LEU A 1130 -0.33 26.91 2.51
CA LEU A 1130 -1.77 26.91 2.73
C LEU A 1130 -2.31 28.35 2.84
N PRO A 1131 -3.61 28.57 2.55
CA PRO A 1131 -4.28 29.83 2.86
C PRO A 1131 -4.14 30.16 4.36
N ALA A 1132 -3.48 31.27 4.68
CA ALA A 1132 -3.22 31.69 6.06
C ALA A 1132 -4.48 32.31 6.72
N THR A 1133 -5.52 31.50 6.85
CA THR A 1133 -6.81 31.86 7.45
C THR A 1133 -6.74 31.88 8.98
N GLY A 1134 -5.85 31.07 9.56
CA GLY A 1134 -5.79 30.81 11.01
C GLY A 1134 -6.89 29.88 11.50
N VAL A 1135 -7.64 29.26 10.59
CA VAL A 1135 -8.65 28.25 10.85
C VAL A 1135 -8.08 26.89 10.46
N VAL A 1136 -8.13 25.93 11.37
CA VAL A 1136 -7.72 24.55 11.11
C VAL A 1136 -8.92 23.78 10.55
N ASN A 1137 -8.94 23.60 9.24
CA ASN A 1137 -9.78 22.63 8.54
C ASN A 1137 -9.07 21.27 8.43
N VAL A 1138 -9.75 20.26 7.87
CA VAL A 1138 -9.21 18.91 7.68
C VAL A 1138 -7.86 18.94 6.95
N ARG A 1139 -7.76 19.64 5.80
CA ARG A 1139 -6.50 19.79 5.05
C ARG A 1139 -5.37 20.46 5.87
N THR A 1140 -5.69 21.37 6.80
CA THR A 1140 -4.66 21.95 7.69
C THR A 1140 -4.14 20.92 8.69
N LEU A 1141 -4.99 19.99 9.18
CA LEU A 1141 -4.54 18.87 10.01
C LEU A 1141 -3.76 17.82 9.23
N ASP A 1142 -4.10 17.57 7.98
CA ASP A 1142 -3.40 16.56 7.19
C ASP A 1142 -1.99 17.04 6.82
N VAL A 1143 -1.83 18.31 6.40
CA VAL A 1143 -0.50 18.91 6.22
C VAL A 1143 0.29 18.96 7.53
N LEU A 1144 -0.35 19.17 8.68
CA LEU A 1144 0.30 19.12 10.00
C LEU A 1144 0.81 17.71 10.31
N LYS A 1145 -0.06 16.70 10.22
CA LYS A 1145 0.28 15.28 10.46
C LYS A 1145 1.37 14.79 9.51
N ARG A 1146 1.26 15.09 8.21
CA ARG A 1146 2.25 14.67 7.19
C ARG A 1146 3.64 15.21 7.50
N ASN A 1147 3.74 16.47 7.93
CA ASN A 1147 5.02 17.06 8.33
C ASN A 1147 5.54 16.54 9.68
N ILE A 1148 4.67 16.19 10.63
CA ILE A 1148 5.08 15.58 11.92
C ILE A 1148 5.54 14.14 11.73
N ASN A 1149 4.90 13.39 10.85
CA ASN A 1149 5.21 11.99 10.57
C ASN A 1149 6.36 11.80 9.56
N THR A 1150 6.99 12.89 9.10
CA THR A 1150 8.11 12.86 8.14
C THR A 1150 9.20 11.88 8.55
N ILE A 1151 9.79 11.17 7.59
CA ILE A 1151 10.93 10.27 7.86
C ILE A 1151 12.23 11.03 8.17
N TYR A 1152 12.31 12.34 7.90
CA TYR A 1152 13.55 13.11 8.04
C TYR A 1152 13.62 13.88 9.37
N GLN A 1153 13.57 13.14 10.47
CA GLN A 1153 13.65 13.67 11.83
C GLN A 1153 14.41 12.71 12.75
N ASP A 1154 14.85 13.23 13.90
CA ASP A 1154 15.72 12.51 14.83
C ASP A 1154 15.16 11.13 15.25
N GLY A 1155 15.99 10.09 15.22
CA GLY A 1155 15.63 8.71 15.53
C GLY A 1155 15.09 7.88 14.35
N LYS A 1156 14.82 8.47 13.18
CA LYS A 1156 14.48 7.72 11.96
C LYS A 1156 15.73 7.21 11.25
N SER A 1157 15.65 6.11 10.50
CA SER A 1157 16.78 5.60 9.71
C SER A 1157 16.32 4.99 8.39
N THR A 1158 16.66 5.66 7.28
CA THR A 1158 16.21 5.29 5.94
C THR A 1158 17.29 5.68 4.89
N ALA A 1159 17.21 5.19 3.66
CA ALA A 1159 18.22 5.49 2.62
C ALA A 1159 18.20 6.96 2.20
N GLU A 1160 17.00 7.52 2.15
CA GLU A 1160 16.60 8.87 1.80
C GLU A 1160 17.26 9.90 2.74
N ILE A 1161 17.37 9.58 4.03
CA ILE A 1161 18.11 10.39 5.01
C ILE A 1161 19.61 10.46 4.70
N ARG A 1162 20.21 9.36 4.21
CA ARG A 1162 21.62 9.35 3.77
C ARG A 1162 21.77 10.24 2.53
N GLU A 1163 20.83 10.15 1.58
CA GLU A 1163 20.80 11.00 0.39
C GLU A 1163 20.72 12.48 0.77
N MET A 1164 19.82 12.85 1.68
CA MET A 1164 19.72 14.21 2.22
C MET A 1164 21.03 14.68 2.87
N LYS A 1165 21.78 13.82 3.56
CA LYS A 1165 23.11 14.18 4.10
C LYS A 1165 24.16 14.36 3.01
N MET A 1166 24.16 13.52 1.98
CA MET A 1166 25.06 13.68 0.83
C MET A 1166 24.75 14.99 0.12
N GLN A 1167 23.47 15.33 -0.05
CA GLN A 1167 23.02 16.55 -0.68
C GLN A 1167 23.28 17.81 0.16
N LEU A 1168 23.10 17.75 1.48
CA LEU A 1168 23.56 18.81 2.38
C LEU A 1168 25.07 19.03 2.22
N THR A 1169 25.87 17.95 2.18
CA THR A 1169 27.33 18.05 2.00
C THR A 1169 27.72 18.62 0.64
N SER A 1170 27.00 18.25 -0.44
CA SER A 1170 27.23 18.77 -1.79
C SER A 1170 26.91 20.27 -1.89
N LEU A 1171 25.90 20.73 -1.14
CA LEU A 1171 25.53 22.13 -0.94
C LEU A 1171 26.47 22.87 0.05
N GLY A 1172 27.46 22.19 0.63
CA GLY A 1172 28.45 22.76 1.56
C GLY A 1172 28.03 22.79 3.04
N PHE A 1173 26.95 22.08 3.40
CA PHE A 1173 26.40 21.99 4.75
C PHE A 1173 26.72 20.63 5.39
N GLY A 1174 27.46 20.68 6.49
CA GLY A 1174 28.03 19.47 7.07
C GLY A 1174 29.23 18.97 6.27
N ASN A 1175 29.96 18.03 6.87
CA ASN A 1175 31.08 17.34 6.23
C ASN A 1175 30.88 15.85 6.50
N PHE A 1176 29.75 15.32 6.02
CA PHE A 1176 29.46 13.90 6.14
C PHE A 1176 30.43 13.11 5.23
N PRO A 1177 30.84 11.89 5.62
CA PRO A 1177 31.75 11.08 4.80
C PRO A 1177 31.09 10.69 3.47
N GLU A 1178 31.88 10.29 2.47
CA GLU A 1178 31.40 9.93 1.11
C GLU A 1178 30.32 8.84 1.09
N SER A 1179 30.16 8.07 2.18
CA SER A 1179 28.95 7.28 2.45
C SER A 1179 28.44 7.55 3.87
N PRO A 1180 27.48 8.48 4.07
CA PRO A 1180 26.94 8.79 5.39
C PRO A 1180 26.11 7.63 5.97
N SER A 1181 25.84 7.63 7.28
CA SER A 1181 24.87 6.70 7.86
C SER A 1181 23.43 7.03 7.40
N LYS A 1182 22.55 6.01 7.38
CA LYS A 1182 21.10 6.16 7.14
C LYS A 1182 20.34 6.83 8.30
N ASN A 1183 20.90 6.80 9.51
CA ASN A 1183 20.22 7.29 10.72
C ASN A 1183 20.16 8.82 10.77
N TYR A 1184 18.98 9.43 10.83
CA TYR A 1184 18.84 10.84 11.14
C TYR A 1184 19.07 11.00 12.64
N GLY A 1185 20.31 11.35 13.00
CA GLY A 1185 20.72 11.55 14.39
C GLY A 1185 20.87 13.03 14.74
N PRO A 1186 21.23 13.35 16.00
CA PRO A 1186 21.33 14.74 16.46
C PRO A 1186 22.31 15.60 15.66
N VAL A 1187 23.35 14.99 15.08
CA VAL A 1187 24.32 15.64 14.19
C VAL A 1187 23.68 16.03 12.85
N THR A 1188 22.81 15.17 12.30
CA THR A 1188 22.07 15.45 11.06
C THR A 1188 20.99 16.50 11.29
N ALA A 1189 20.26 16.40 12.40
CA ALA A 1189 19.35 17.46 12.85
C ALA A 1189 20.10 18.80 13.01
N GLY A 1190 21.33 18.78 13.54
CA GLY A 1190 22.21 19.96 13.61
C GLY A 1190 22.52 20.57 12.25
N VAL A 1191 23.01 19.77 11.29
CA VAL A 1191 23.33 20.26 9.94
C VAL A 1191 22.09 20.74 9.18
N VAL A 1192 20.93 20.09 9.37
CA VAL A 1192 19.67 20.58 8.80
C VAL A 1192 19.26 21.91 9.43
N ARG A 1193 19.47 22.15 10.74
CA ARG A 1193 19.28 23.49 11.33
C ARG A 1193 20.21 24.53 10.70
N ASP A 1194 21.48 24.20 10.50
CA ASP A 1194 22.44 25.13 9.88
C ASP A 1194 22.04 25.49 8.44
N PHE A 1195 21.56 24.50 7.68
CA PHE A 1195 21.00 24.68 6.34
C PHE A 1195 19.71 25.53 6.35
N GLN A 1196 18.75 25.19 7.22
CA GLN A 1196 17.51 25.94 7.42
C GLN A 1196 17.81 27.40 7.76
N GLN A 1197 18.75 27.66 8.68
CA GLN A 1197 19.18 29.02 9.03
C GLN A 1197 19.78 29.77 7.83
N HIS A 1198 20.63 29.12 7.04
CA HIS A 1198 21.23 29.74 5.85
C HIS A 1198 20.18 30.15 4.81
N HIS A 1199 19.14 29.33 4.62
CA HIS A 1199 18.05 29.60 3.69
C HIS A 1199 16.88 30.40 4.29
N ASN A 1200 17.00 30.89 5.53
CA ASN A 1200 15.96 31.62 6.29
C ASN A 1200 14.65 30.82 6.48
N LEU A 1201 14.78 29.50 6.64
CA LEU A 1201 13.70 28.58 7.01
C LEU A 1201 13.58 28.44 8.54
N ILE A 1202 12.57 27.69 9.01
CA ILE A 1202 12.42 27.40 10.44
C ILE A 1202 13.45 26.35 10.83
N ALA A 1203 14.39 26.74 11.69
CA ALA A 1203 15.52 25.93 12.11
C ALA A 1203 15.16 24.92 13.22
N ASN A 1204 14.16 24.08 12.98
CA ASN A 1204 13.72 23.03 13.90
C ASN A 1204 14.65 21.79 13.87
N GLY A 1205 15.38 21.55 12.77
CA GLY A 1205 16.19 20.36 12.55
C GLY A 1205 15.41 19.11 12.21
N ILE A 1206 14.17 19.29 11.77
CA ILE A 1206 13.34 18.33 11.07
C ILE A 1206 13.39 18.78 9.60
N ALA A 1207 13.77 17.91 8.67
CA ALA A 1207 13.61 18.26 7.26
C ALA A 1207 12.13 18.04 6.88
N ASP A 1208 11.32 19.06 7.20
CA ASP A 1208 9.92 19.16 6.80
C ASP A 1208 9.80 19.39 5.28
N THR A 1209 8.58 19.36 4.74
CA THR A 1209 8.40 19.46 3.28
C THR A 1209 8.97 20.74 2.69
N VAL A 1210 8.97 21.86 3.41
CA VAL A 1210 9.57 23.13 2.95
C VAL A 1210 11.10 23.08 2.97
N THR A 1211 11.67 22.39 3.95
CA THR A 1211 13.12 22.18 4.08
C THR A 1211 13.65 21.21 3.03
N LEU A 1212 12.98 20.08 2.81
CA LEU A 1212 13.33 19.11 1.75
C LEU A 1212 13.23 19.77 0.37
N ASN A 1213 12.13 20.48 0.10
CA ASN A 1213 11.97 21.32 -1.10
C ASN A 1213 13.04 22.41 -1.26
N LYS A 1214 13.88 22.64 -0.25
CA LYS A 1214 15.01 23.57 -0.29
C LYS A 1214 16.38 22.87 -0.38
N ILE A 1215 16.51 21.65 0.15
CA ILE A 1215 17.71 20.80 0.03
C ILE A 1215 17.80 20.18 -1.38
N TYR A 1216 16.66 19.86 -2.00
CA TYR A 1216 16.60 19.20 -3.30
C TYR A 1216 16.26 20.15 -4.47
N ARG A 1217 16.41 21.46 -4.26
CA ARG A 1217 16.34 22.52 -5.29
C ARG A 1217 17.63 23.34 -5.32
#